data_AF-A0A6J0B7G8-F1
#
_entry.id   AF-A0A6J0B7G8-F1
#
_cell.length_a   1.000
_cell.length_b   1.000
_cell.length_c   1.000
_cell.angle_alpha   90.00
_cell.angle_beta   90.00
_cell.angle_gamma   90.00
#
_symmetry.space_group_name_H-M   'P 1'
#
loop_
_entity.id
_entity.type
_entity.pdbx_description
1 polymer ?
#
loop_
_entity_poly.entity_id
_entity_poly.type
_entity_poly.pdbx_seq_one_letter_code
_entity_poly.pdbx_strand_id
1 'polypeptide(L)'
;MLMLNRGCARCLRLRHSGEPSHKLHGRLLQGITCKYGIAAGVVDTSREFRTDSSIPDSDSVLPSQVQVVIAGAGTVANSVAYHLVQNGWNDVLVLEQGRVGGGTSHFGSGTLGLFKPIAHRNIIMYSLKLYRQLHEMGFDIGMKECGSVNLAQTKDRMIALKRRIAYNVPTGLHCELLGKEELKKLHPYLHVDDLEGAVWVPEDAVADSSAICHALAKLAKQGGVRYKEDCRIEEVFTENGAVKSLTTAQGNIVCEYFINCAGMWARELGLRCNPPVRIPAYPAEHFYAVTPSLVPELSSHLPCVRDFDSHSYARQWQVGGLMVGWFEREAKPAFGKEGKVPVTDWHRHLKDDPQHWRPLWERAKHRLPILREMGDPTIYNSPDNFTPDGRWILGESPEVKNYFVAVGMSGNPLQGAGGIGKAVAEWMMKGEPAQELLPFNVQRFLDLHNNKQYLQQRIKEVVGRHYAILYPHQCEYKYARKLRCSPLYSVLEEQGAVFGIKMAYERPLYFDSTYRRGNKKPEMPPGSFYKPKFFDFMKEEFHACREGVGIIDMSSFSKIEIKSSRSEVVNYLQQLCSNDANIPVGTIAHTGMQNERGGYENDCMLVRQMDNSFFMVSPTSQQTRIYQWMSRHLPADRSVGLNDVTSKYTVINIVGPKATELLSELSNSDINLSPFTHKKVNVGYASDVMVMAFTHTGEPGYCLYIPSEYALHVYARLMATGKDYGVRNVGVLTQRFMRIERFIPFWAEELSPHVTPYEAGNGYSVKLDKEYFIGKYALQHQKEQGVRKRLVLFVLGGQLDPNKDVWPWGGEPLYRDDRYVGTVTSAGYGFATDKLICLGFIGLPGHRHECDDRGPITTEFIMDPNARYEVDIAGRRFPAKPHVHPLSAPALNKVNKKYTPTPVLTCGSDILL
;
A
#
# COMPACT_ATOMS: atom_id res chain seq x y z
N MET A 1 -23.45 53.55 -16.44
CA MET A 1 -23.36 54.99 -16.75
C MET A 1 -22.14 55.17 -17.64
N LEU A 2 -22.35 55.55 -18.91
CA LEU A 2 -21.38 55.95 -19.97
C LEU A 2 -20.27 54.92 -20.35
N MET A 3 -20.36 54.23 -21.51
CA MET A 3 -19.92 54.67 -22.87
C MET A 3 -18.39 54.84 -23.00
N LEU A 4 -17.67 54.54 -24.08
CA LEU A 4 -17.81 53.81 -25.36
C LEU A 4 -16.44 53.99 -26.08
N ASN A 5 -16.01 53.00 -26.88
CA ASN A 5 -15.31 53.08 -28.20
C ASN A 5 -14.19 52.03 -28.34
N ARG A 6 -14.31 51.02 -29.23
CA ARG A 6 -14.17 51.01 -30.72
C ARG A 6 -12.73 51.35 -31.16
N GLY A 7 -12.03 50.64 -32.04
CA GLY A 7 -12.29 49.49 -32.93
C GLY A 7 -10.96 49.03 -33.58
N CYS A 8 -10.88 47.81 -34.13
CA CYS A 8 -10.69 47.47 -35.57
C CYS A 8 -9.39 48.00 -36.23
N ALA A 9 -8.62 47.32 -37.10
CA ALA A 9 -8.54 45.99 -37.69
C ALA A 9 -7.31 45.93 -38.64
N ARG A 10 -7.03 44.74 -39.20
CA ARG A 10 -6.25 44.43 -40.43
C ARG A 10 -4.71 44.44 -40.32
N CYS A 11 -3.93 43.73 -41.14
CA CYS A 11 -3.99 42.44 -41.86
C CYS A 11 -2.64 42.34 -42.63
N LEU A 12 -2.24 41.11 -43.01
CA LEU A 12 -1.31 40.76 -44.12
C LEU A 12 0.23 40.81 -43.95
N ARG A 13 0.79 39.59 -43.88
CA ARG A 13 1.86 38.97 -44.71
C ARG A 13 3.10 39.80 -45.10
N LEU A 14 4.30 39.28 -44.79
CA LEU A 14 5.19 38.58 -45.76
C LEU A 14 6.49 38.07 -45.09
N ARG A 15 7.18 37.19 -45.83
CA ARG A 15 8.25 36.23 -45.46
C ARG A 15 9.66 36.84 -45.44
N HIS A 16 10.60 35.96 -45.03
CA HIS A 16 12.06 35.97 -45.26
C HIS A 16 12.83 36.93 -44.34
N SER A 17 13.97 36.62 -43.75
CA SER A 17 14.97 35.54 -43.84
C SER A 17 16.18 36.06 -43.05
N GLY A 18 17.04 35.20 -42.48
CA GLY A 18 18.41 35.60 -42.12
C GLY A 18 18.68 35.83 -40.63
N GLU A 19 19.24 34.80 -40.00
CA GLU A 19 20.24 34.92 -38.93
C GLU A 19 21.48 35.73 -39.39
N PRO A 20 22.53 35.94 -38.57
CA PRO A 20 22.60 36.29 -37.15
C PRO A 20 23.64 37.42 -36.91
N SER A 21 23.63 38.13 -35.77
CA SER A 21 24.90 38.65 -35.22
C SER A 21 24.79 39.13 -33.77
N HIS A 22 25.76 38.64 -33.00
CA HIS A 22 26.08 38.93 -31.62
C HIS A 22 26.49 40.39 -31.31
N LYS A 23 26.39 40.71 -30.01
CA LYS A 23 27.27 41.57 -29.17
C LYS A 23 26.83 43.01 -28.83
N LEU A 24 26.36 43.11 -27.58
CA LEU A 24 26.99 43.81 -26.43
C LEU A 24 26.90 45.34 -26.27
N HIS A 25 26.40 45.70 -25.06
CA HIS A 25 26.53 46.90 -24.21
C HIS A 25 25.18 47.59 -24.01
N GLY A 26 24.66 47.82 -22.80
CA GLY A 26 25.22 47.77 -21.46
C GLY A 26 24.69 48.97 -20.67
N ARG A 27 24.24 48.73 -19.43
CA ARG A 27 23.84 49.71 -18.37
C ARG A 27 22.47 50.40 -18.60
N LEU A 28 21.63 50.70 -17.61
CA LEU A 28 21.73 50.74 -16.14
C LEU A 28 20.27 50.87 -15.62
N LEU A 29 19.87 50.15 -14.55
CA LEU A 29 19.24 50.71 -13.34
C LEU A 29 18.58 49.62 -12.47
N GLN A 30 18.91 49.74 -11.19
CA GLN A 30 18.62 48.88 -10.05
C GLN A 30 17.13 48.76 -9.74
N GLY A 31 16.78 47.65 -9.09
CA GLY A 31 15.85 47.68 -7.97
C GLY A 31 14.72 46.66 -8.03
N ILE A 32 14.91 45.54 -7.32
CA ILE A 32 13.95 44.82 -6.46
C ILE A 32 14.18 43.31 -6.59
N THR A 33 14.86 42.79 -5.57
CA THR A 33 15.02 41.37 -5.27
C THR A 33 13.73 40.81 -4.65
N CYS A 34 13.15 39.79 -5.27
CA CYS A 34 12.37 38.76 -4.58
C CYS A 34 12.76 37.40 -5.21
N LYS A 35 13.50 36.59 -4.45
CA LYS A 35 13.96 35.25 -4.84
C LYS A 35 12.84 34.27 -4.54
N TYR A 36 12.24 33.67 -5.57
CA TYR A 36 11.88 32.25 -5.68
C TYR A 36 11.40 32.02 -7.12
N GLY A 37 12.32 31.63 -8.00
CA GLY A 37 12.02 31.26 -9.38
C GLY A 37 12.56 29.87 -9.67
N ILE A 38 11.67 28.89 -9.72
CA ILE A 38 11.93 27.58 -10.31
C ILE A 38 11.98 27.79 -11.82
N ALA A 39 13.19 27.79 -12.38
CA ALA A 39 13.35 27.77 -13.83
C ALA A 39 13.39 26.31 -14.30
N ALA A 40 12.43 25.92 -15.14
CA ALA A 40 12.50 24.71 -15.93
C ALA A 40 13.66 24.85 -16.93
N GLY A 41 14.80 24.22 -16.61
CA GLY A 41 15.95 24.15 -17.49
C GLY A 41 15.84 22.93 -18.41
N VAL A 42 15.76 23.19 -19.72
CA VAL A 42 16.11 22.21 -20.75
C VAL A 42 17.57 21.81 -20.53
N VAL A 43 17.82 20.51 -20.38
CA VAL A 43 19.16 19.96 -20.17
C VAL A 43 19.96 20.14 -21.47
N ASP A 44 20.91 21.06 -21.44
CA ASP A 44 21.93 21.19 -22.46
C ASP A 44 22.98 20.08 -22.26
N THR A 45 23.09 19.17 -23.23
CA THR A 45 23.92 17.95 -23.17
C THR A 45 25.39 18.17 -23.52
N SER A 46 25.88 19.40 -23.58
CA SER A 46 27.32 19.68 -23.78
C SER A 46 27.96 20.32 -22.54
N ARG A 47 28.31 19.49 -21.55
CA ARG A 47 29.40 19.82 -20.63
C ARG A 47 30.50 18.78 -20.81
N GLU A 48 31.58 19.18 -21.48
CA GLU A 48 32.84 18.45 -21.48
C GLU A 48 33.33 18.32 -20.03
N PHE A 49 33.28 17.11 -19.51
CA PHE A 49 33.88 16.75 -18.24
C PHE A 49 35.40 16.81 -18.41
N ARG A 50 36.05 17.74 -17.70
CA ARG A 50 37.51 17.77 -17.59
C ARG A 50 37.99 16.44 -17.01
N THR A 51 38.74 15.70 -17.81
CA THR A 51 39.55 14.56 -17.37
C THR A 51 40.74 15.10 -16.58
N ASP A 52 40.56 15.32 -15.28
CA ASP A 52 41.70 15.50 -14.38
C ASP A 52 42.13 14.10 -13.90
N SER A 53 43.13 13.57 -14.59
CA SER A 53 43.72 12.26 -14.36
C SER A 53 44.69 12.30 -13.18
N SER A 54 44.16 12.32 -11.96
CA SER A 54 44.83 11.81 -10.75
C SER A 54 43.87 11.86 -9.55
N ILE A 55 43.02 10.85 -9.40
CA ILE A 55 42.41 10.56 -8.10
C ILE A 55 43.49 9.84 -7.29
N PRO A 56 43.94 10.38 -6.13
CA PRO A 56 44.90 9.68 -5.29
C PRO A 56 44.28 8.37 -4.80
N ASP A 57 45.09 7.32 -4.83
CA ASP A 57 44.81 5.96 -4.38
C ASP A 57 44.61 5.91 -2.85
N SER A 58 43.52 6.52 -2.34
CA SER A 58 43.21 6.63 -0.90
C SER A 58 42.28 5.51 -0.39
N ASP A 59 42.19 4.38 -1.09
CA ASP A 59 41.23 3.29 -0.82
C ASP A 59 41.45 2.55 0.53
N SER A 60 42.50 2.90 1.29
CA SER A 60 42.85 2.21 2.53
C SER A 60 42.17 2.80 3.79
N VAL A 61 41.97 4.11 3.90
CA VAL A 61 41.56 4.75 5.18
C VAL A 61 40.07 5.11 5.17
N LEU A 62 39.32 4.58 6.15
CA LEU A 62 37.94 4.99 6.38
C LEU A 62 37.88 6.47 6.80
N PRO A 63 36.97 7.28 6.22
CA PRO A 63 36.79 8.65 6.67
C PRO A 63 36.20 8.69 8.08
N SER A 64 36.63 9.66 8.88
CA SER A 64 36.07 9.88 10.22
C SER A 64 34.65 10.47 10.18
N GLN A 65 34.29 11.17 9.10
CA GLN A 65 32.98 11.78 8.89
C GLN A 65 32.57 11.75 7.41
N VAL A 66 31.28 11.55 7.17
CA VAL A 66 30.63 11.57 5.85
C VAL A 66 29.15 11.95 6.02
N GLN A 67 28.56 12.65 5.07
CA GLN A 67 27.15 13.03 5.14
C GLN A 67 26.22 11.80 5.13
N VAL A 68 26.39 10.90 4.16
CA VAL A 68 25.52 9.73 3.98
C VAL A 68 26.33 8.43 3.98
N VAL A 69 25.89 7.46 4.77
CA VAL A 69 26.37 6.07 4.66
C VAL A 69 25.28 5.17 4.10
N ILE A 70 25.64 4.33 3.13
CA ILE A 70 24.79 3.28 2.57
C ILE A 70 25.37 1.92 2.95
N ALA A 71 24.56 1.06 3.58
CA ALA A 71 24.94 -0.31 3.94
C ALA A 71 24.62 -1.29 2.82
N GLY A 72 25.64 -1.98 2.33
CA GLY A 72 25.58 -2.92 1.20
C GLY A 72 25.86 -2.25 -0.14
N ALA A 73 26.41 -3.00 -1.08
CA ALA A 73 26.73 -2.57 -2.45
C ALA A 73 26.04 -3.45 -3.51
N GLY A 74 24.81 -3.89 -3.23
CA GLY A 74 23.93 -4.53 -4.21
C GLY A 74 23.26 -3.54 -5.16
N THR A 75 22.48 -4.03 -6.13
CA THR A 75 21.90 -3.21 -7.21
C THR A 75 21.07 -2.03 -6.68
N VAL A 76 20.29 -2.24 -5.62
CA VAL A 76 19.47 -1.18 -4.99
C VAL A 76 20.35 -0.12 -4.34
N ALA A 77 21.38 -0.53 -3.60
CA ALA A 77 22.30 0.40 -2.93
C ALA A 77 23.06 1.27 -3.94
N ASN A 78 23.59 0.65 -4.99
CA ASN A 78 24.32 1.36 -6.04
C ASN A 78 23.39 2.28 -6.83
N SER A 79 22.11 1.90 -7.01
CA SER A 79 21.08 2.77 -7.56
C SER A 79 20.82 3.99 -6.67
N VAL A 80 20.69 3.82 -5.35
CA VAL A 80 20.55 4.95 -4.42
C VAL A 80 21.78 5.88 -4.51
N ALA A 81 22.98 5.32 -4.43
CA ALA A 81 24.24 6.07 -4.53
C ALA A 81 24.34 6.88 -5.83
N TYR A 82 24.01 6.25 -6.96
CA TYR A 82 23.95 6.90 -8.26
C TYR A 82 22.98 8.09 -8.26
N HIS A 83 21.76 7.91 -7.74
CA HIS A 83 20.77 8.99 -7.73
C HIS A 83 21.10 10.12 -6.76
N LEU A 84 21.79 9.85 -5.65
CA LEU A 84 22.31 10.91 -4.76
C LEU A 84 23.29 11.82 -5.51
N VAL A 85 24.26 11.24 -6.20
CA VAL A 85 25.22 11.98 -7.04
C VAL A 85 24.51 12.78 -8.12
N GLN A 86 23.54 12.17 -8.83
CA GLN A 86 22.80 12.88 -9.89
C GLN A 86 22.06 14.12 -9.37
N ASN A 87 21.75 14.16 -8.07
CA ASN A 87 21.14 15.31 -7.40
C ASN A 87 22.15 16.17 -6.62
N GLY A 88 23.45 15.99 -6.85
CA GLY A 88 24.52 16.80 -6.28
C GLY A 88 25.00 16.38 -4.88
N TRP A 89 24.50 15.26 -4.33
CA TRP A 89 24.97 14.70 -3.06
C TRP A 89 26.08 13.69 -3.32
N ASN A 90 27.33 14.12 -3.14
CA ASN A 90 28.52 13.32 -3.42
C ASN A 90 29.35 12.95 -2.18
N ASP A 91 29.08 13.53 -1.00
CA ASP A 91 29.68 13.08 0.26
C ASP A 91 28.98 11.82 0.80
N VAL A 92 29.19 10.73 0.06
CA VAL A 92 28.53 9.45 0.27
C VAL A 92 29.57 8.34 0.41
N LEU A 93 29.38 7.45 1.38
CA LEU A 93 30.18 6.25 1.59
C LEU A 93 29.30 5.00 1.51
N VAL A 94 29.66 4.07 0.63
CA VAL A 94 29.06 2.74 0.55
C VAL A 94 29.97 1.76 1.29
N LEU A 95 29.42 1.06 2.29
CA LEU A 95 30.13 0.01 3.04
C LEU A 95 29.58 -1.36 2.66
N GLU A 96 30.44 -2.25 2.21
CA GLU A 96 30.09 -3.61 1.79
C GLU A 96 30.92 -4.63 2.57
N GLN A 97 30.27 -5.63 3.16
CA GLN A 97 30.92 -6.63 4.00
C GLN A 97 31.79 -7.62 3.20
N GLY A 98 31.50 -7.79 1.91
CA GLY A 98 32.31 -8.55 0.97
C GLY A 98 32.69 -7.69 -0.23
N ARG A 99 32.18 -8.05 -1.41
CA ARG A 99 32.41 -7.34 -2.68
C ARG A 99 31.14 -6.72 -3.23
N VAL A 100 31.27 -5.68 -4.07
CA VAL A 100 30.18 -5.07 -4.82
C VAL A 100 29.38 -6.17 -5.54
N GLY A 101 28.08 -6.22 -5.26
CA GLY A 101 27.16 -7.23 -5.79
C GLY A 101 27.18 -8.59 -5.08
N GLY A 102 28.16 -8.90 -4.22
CA GLY A 102 28.44 -10.22 -3.65
C GLY A 102 27.36 -10.84 -2.75
N GLY A 103 26.25 -10.14 -2.54
CA GLY A 103 25.02 -10.72 -2.00
C GLY A 103 24.16 -11.39 -3.08
N THR A 104 22.84 -11.21 -2.99
CA THR A 104 21.88 -11.85 -3.91
C THR A 104 21.74 -11.11 -5.25
N SER A 105 22.41 -9.96 -5.45
CA SER A 105 22.21 -9.09 -6.62
C SER A 105 22.69 -9.68 -7.94
N HIS A 106 23.64 -10.62 -7.92
CA HIS A 106 24.06 -11.38 -9.10
C HIS A 106 23.09 -12.51 -9.46
N PHE A 107 22.19 -12.87 -8.53
CA PHE A 107 21.18 -13.90 -8.76
C PHE A 107 19.87 -13.23 -9.15
N GLY A 108 19.23 -13.79 -10.18
CA GLY A 108 17.94 -13.30 -10.60
C GLY A 108 17.66 -13.62 -12.04
N SER A 109 16.37 -13.59 -12.37
CA SER A 109 15.92 -13.93 -13.72
C SER A 109 16.35 -12.93 -14.79
N GLY A 110 16.75 -11.73 -14.40
CA GLY A 110 16.98 -10.62 -15.32
C GLY A 110 15.70 -10.04 -15.93
N THR A 111 14.51 -10.59 -15.61
CA THR A 111 13.25 -10.17 -16.24
C THR A 111 12.76 -8.83 -15.71
N LEU A 112 12.30 -7.97 -16.62
CA LEU A 112 11.77 -6.62 -16.39
C LEU A 112 10.31 -6.59 -16.88
N GLY A 113 9.37 -6.80 -15.95
CA GLY A 113 7.94 -6.92 -16.28
C GLY A 113 7.10 -5.73 -15.81
N LEU A 114 6.44 -5.05 -16.74
CA LEU A 114 5.56 -3.89 -16.49
C LEU A 114 4.13 -4.26 -16.16
N PHE A 115 3.70 -5.51 -16.44
CA PHE A 115 2.33 -5.99 -16.20
C PHE A 115 2.03 -6.23 -14.71
N LYS A 116 2.00 -5.13 -13.95
CA LYS A 116 1.93 -5.06 -12.48
C LYS A 116 0.90 -4.01 -12.03
N PRO A 117 0.51 -3.99 -10.75
CA PRO A 117 -0.24 -2.86 -10.18
C PRO A 117 0.48 -1.52 -10.40
N ILE A 118 -0.28 -0.45 -10.61
CA ILE A 118 0.23 0.88 -11.02
C ILE A 118 1.39 1.37 -10.14
N ALA A 119 1.28 1.26 -8.81
CA ALA A 119 2.34 1.70 -7.89
C ALA A 119 3.68 0.98 -8.11
N HIS A 120 3.65 -0.32 -8.44
CA HIS A 120 4.86 -1.08 -8.80
C HIS A 120 5.33 -0.71 -10.21
N ARG A 121 4.39 -0.68 -11.18
CA ARG A 121 4.70 -0.40 -12.58
C ARG A 121 5.40 0.95 -12.73
N ASN A 122 4.97 2.00 -12.04
CA ASN A 122 5.60 3.32 -12.11
C ASN A 122 7.09 3.28 -11.72
N ILE A 123 7.43 2.52 -10.67
CA ILE A 123 8.81 2.32 -10.22
C ILE A 123 9.61 1.51 -11.26
N ILE A 124 9.04 0.40 -11.75
CA ILE A 124 9.71 -0.49 -12.71
C ILE A 124 9.92 0.20 -14.06
N MET A 125 8.95 1.01 -14.51
CA MET A 125 9.02 1.78 -15.74
C MET A 125 10.18 2.77 -15.71
N TYR A 126 10.46 3.39 -14.55
CA TYR A 126 11.67 4.19 -14.39
C TYR A 126 12.94 3.33 -14.45
N SER A 127 12.98 2.17 -13.80
CA SER A 127 14.13 1.26 -13.89
C SER A 127 14.43 0.89 -15.35
N LEU A 128 13.41 0.55 -16.13
CA LEU A 128 13.55 0.22 -17.55
C LEU A 128 14.12 1.41 -18.34
N LYS A 129 13.61 2.63 -18.10
CA LYS A 129 14.15 3.85 -18.71
C LYS A 129 15.63 4.06 -18.36
N LEU A 130 16.00 3.88 -17.09
CA LEU A 130 17.40 4.00 -16.66
C LEU A 130 18.28 2.95 -17.34
N TYR A 131 17.82 1.70 -17.44
CA TYR A 131 18.62 0.64 -18.07
C TYR A 131 18.79 0.86 -19.57
N ARG A 132 17.78 1.38 -20.28
CA ARG A 132 17.94 1.85 -21.67
C ARG A 132 19.03 2.90 -21.78
N GLN A 133 19.01 3.90 -20.89
CA GLN A 133 20.03 4.95 -20.87
C GLN A 133 21.43 4.37 -20.61
N LEU A 134 21.59 3.43 -19.68
CA LEU A 134 22.86 2.74 -19.46
C LEU A 134 23.32 1.98 -20.71
N HIS A 135 22.41 1.30 -21.40
CA HIS A 135 22.72 0.61 -22.65
C HIS A 135 23.17 1.60 -23.75
N GLU A 136 22.45 2.71 -23.92
CA GLU A 136 22.78 3.80 -24.87
C GLU A 136 24.12 4.47 -24.56
N MET A 137 24.52 4.53 -23.28
CA MET A 137 25.84 4.99 -22.84
C MET A 137 26.97 4.00 -23.15
N GLY A 138 26.65 2.83 -23.73
CA GLY A 138 27.62 1.81 -24.12
C GLY A 138 27.96 0.78 -23.03
N PHE A 139 27.21 0.72 -21.93
CA PHE A 139 27.38 -0.37 -20.97
C PHE A 139 26.80 -1.68 -21.52
N ASP A 140 27.60 -2.74 -21.53
CA ASP A 140 27.13 -4.09 -21.84
C ASP A 140 26.36 -4.66 -20.65
N ILE A 141 25.06 -4.40 -20.64
CA ILE A 141 24.12 -4.88 -19.62
C ILE A 141 23.21 -6.01 -20.13
N GLY A 142 23.52 -6.56 -21.31
CA GLY A 142 22.72 -7.65 -21.91
C GLY A 142 21.24 -7.32 -22.10
N MET A 143 20.89 -6.04 -22.26
CA MET A 143 19.50 -5.61 -22.33
C MET A 143 18.86 -6.06 -23.65
N LYS A 144 17.66 -6.65 -23.57
CA LYS A 144 16.85 -7.05 -24.72
C LYS A 144 15.38 -6.81 -24.45
N GLU A 145 14.71 -6.14 -25.37
CA GLU A 145 13.27 -5.91 -25.35
C GLU A 145 12.56 -7.04 -26.08
N CYS A 146 12.44 -8.19 -25.42
CA CYS A 146 11.83 -9.38 -26.00
C CYS A 146 10.34 -9.54 -25.64
N GLY A 147 9.78 -8.63 -24.84
CA GLY A 147 8.43 -8.68 -24.29
C GLY A 147 8.16 -9.88 -23.38
N SER A 148 6.91 -10.01 -22.94
CA SER A 148 6.48 -11.17 -22.15
C SER A 148 5.06 -11.66 -22.47
N VAL A 149 4.87 -12.97 -22.38
CA VAL A 149 3.57 -13.64 -22.45
C VAL A 149 3.14 -14.11 -21.06
N ASN A 150 1.97 -13.67 -20.65
CA ASN A 150 1.36 -13.90 -19.35
C ASN A 150 0.20 -14.89 -19.52
N LEU A 151 0.38 -16.13 -19.08
CA LEU A 151 -0.51 -17.25 -19.44
C LEU A 151 -1.68 -17.41 -18.47
N ALA A 152 -2.81 -17.88 -19.00
CA ALA A 152 -3.97 -18.32 -18.24
C ALA A 152 -4.34 -19.77 -18.56
N GLN A 153 -4.19 -20.66 -17.58
CA GLN A 153 -4.68 -22.06 -17.68
C GLN A 153 -6.14 -22.19 -17.25
N THR A 154 -6.68 -21.20 -16.55
CA THR A 154 -8.04 -21.24 -15.98
C THR A 154 -8.83 -19.98 -16.34
N LYS A 155 -10.16 -20.12 -16.37
CA LYS A 155 -11.07 -18.99 -16.63
C LYS A 155 -10.90 -17.86 -15.62
N ASP A 156 -10.73 -18.19 -14.34
CA ASP A 156 -10.47 -17.19 -13.30
C ASP A 156 -9.12 -16.50 -13.50
N ARG A 157 -8.08 -17.22 -13.92
CA ARG A 157 -6.81 -16.57 -14.30
C ARG A 157 -7.04 -15.60 -15.45
N MET A 158 -7.81 -16.00 -16.46
CA MET A 158 -8.13 -15.13 -17.59
C MET A 158 -8.87 -13.86 -17.15
N ILE A 159 -9.82 -13.98 -16.21
CA ILE A 159 -10.49 -12.81 -15.60
C ILE A 159 -9.47 -11.93 -14.88
N ALA A 160 -8.56 -12.51 -14.09
CA ALA A 160 -7.52 -11.76 -13.38
C ALA A 160 -6.59 -10.99 -14.34
N LEU A 161 -6.21 -11.60 -15.48
CA LEU A 161 -5.41 -10.95 -16.52
C LEU A 161 -6.19 -9.84 -17.22
N LYS A 162 -7.46 -10.06 -17.59
CA LYS A 162 -8.32 -9.03 -18.19
C LYS A 162 -8.55 -7.84 -17.26
N ARG A 163 -8.75 -8.08 -15.96
CA ARG A 163 -8.80 -7.01 -14.94
C ARG A 163 -7.49 -6.21 -14.93
N ARG A 164 -6.35 -6.89 -15.08
CA ARG A 164 -5.04 -6.24 -15.14
C ARG A 164 -4.84 -5.42 -16.42
N ILE A 165 -5.33 -5.88 -17.55
CA ILE A 165 -5.37 -5.12 -18.81
C ILE A 165 -6.20 -3.86 -18.61
N ALA A 166 -7.42 -3.99 -18.08
CA ALA A 166 -8.38 -2.90 -17.95
C ALA A 166 -7.78 -1.67 -17.23
N TYR A 167 -6.96 -1.84 -16.19
CA TYR A 167 -6.34 -0.70 -15.52
C TYR A 167 -4.97 -0.27 -16.11
N ASN A 168 -4.26 -1.14 -16.83
CA ASN A 168 -2.93 -0.81 -17.37
C ASN A 168 -2.98 -0.12 -18.73
N VAL A 169 -3.86 -0.56 -19.63
CA VAL A 169 -4.01 0.02 -20.98
C VAL A 169 -4.32 1.52 -20.95
N PRO A 170 -5.34 2.02 -20.21
CA PRO A 170 -5.63 3.45 -20.17
C PRO A 170 -4.52 4.29 -19.52
N THR A 171 -3.56 3.64 -18.83
CA THR A 171 -2.39 4.29 -18.24
C THR A 171 -1.12 4.06 -19.07
N GLY A 172 -1.27 3.72 -20.35
CA GLY A 172 -0.20 3.76 -21.36
C GLY A 172 0.68 2.52 -21.43
N LEU A 173 0.25 1.36 -20.90
CA LEU A 173 0.94 0.09 -21.17
C LEU A 173 0.25 -0.61 -22.34
N HIS A 174 1.00 -1.02 -23.35
CA HIS A 174 0.43 -1.86 -24.40
C HIS A 174 0.22 -3.28 -23.86
N CYS A 175 -0.99 -3.80 -24.04
CA CYS A 175 -1.33 -5.18 -23.70
C CYS A 175 -2.23 -5.75 -24.79
N GLU A 176 -1.86 -6.92 -25.32
CA GLU A 176 -2.65 -7.63 -26.32
C GLU A 176 -3.17 -8.95 -25.75
N LEU A 177 -4.45 -9.23 -25.96
CA LEU A 177 -5.02 -10.54 -25.66
C LEU A 177 -4.73 -11.48 -26.82
N LEU A 178 -4.05 -12.59 -26.55
CA LEU A 178 -3.71 -13.57 -27.57
C LEU A 178 -4.51 -14.87 -27.42
N GLY A 179 -5.02 -15.35 -28.55
CA GLY A 179 -5.51 -16.73 -28.69
C GLY A 179 -4.36 -17.73 -28.83
N LYS A 180 -4.70 -19.02 -28.90
CA LYS A 180 -3.74 -20.13 -28.97
C LYS A 180 -2.85 -20.04 -30.22
N GLU A 181 -3.44 -19.78 -31.38
CA GLU A 181 -2.73 -19.69 -32.66
C GLU A 181 -1.71 -18.54 -32.69
N GLU A 182 -2.11 -17.36 -32.22
CA GLU A 182 -1.25 -16.19 -32.13
C GLU A 182 -0.10 -16.42 -31.13
N LEU A 183 -0.41 -17.02 -29.98
CA LEU A 183 0.58 -17.37 -28.98
C LEU A 183 1.60 -18.40 -29.50
N LYS A 184 1.15 -19.39 -30.28
CA LYS A 184 2.03 -20.40 -30.89
C LYS A 184 2.94 -19.80 -31.95
N LYS A 185 2.44 -18.83 -32.73
CA LYS A 185 3.28 -18.06 -33.67
C LYS A 185 4.32 -17.22 -32.95
N LEU A 186 3.92 -16.55 -31.86
CA LEU A 186 4.80 -15.67 -31.08
C LEU A 186 5.86 -16.45 -30.29
N HIS A 187 5.51 -17.60 -29.73
CA HIS A 187 6.43 -18.46 -28.99
C HIS A 187 6.25 -19.95 -29.37
N PRO A 188 6.90 -20.42 -30.46
CA PRO A 188 6.70 -21.75 -31.05
C PRO A 188 6.89 -22.95 -30.11
N TYR A 189 7.72 -22.78 -29.08
CA TYR A 189 8.03 -23.83 -28.11
C TYR A 189 7.01 -24.01 -26.98
N LEU A 190 5.97 -23.15 -26.91
CA LEU A 190 4.92 -23.31 -25.91
C LEU A 190 3.96 -24.43 -26.30
N HIS A 191 3.61 -25.26 -25.31
CA HIS A 191 2.37 -26.02 -25.35
C HIS A 191 1.23 -25.06 -25.01
N VAL A 192 0.19 -24.97 -25.85
CA VAL A 192 -0.89 -23.96 -25.74
C VAL A 192 -2.29 -24.56 -25.68
N ASP A 193 -2.42 -25.87 -25.91
CA ASP A 193 -3.71 -26.53 -26.14
C ASP A 193 -4.61 -26.48 -24.90
N ASP A 194 -4.00 -26.47 -23.71
CA ASP A 194 -4.67 -26.41 -22.41
C ASP A 194 -4.86 -24.98 -21.85
N LEU A 195 -4.51 -23.94 -22.62
CA LEU A 195 -4.66 -22.55 -22.19
C LEU A 195 -6.05 -22.00 -22.52
N GLU A 196 -6.57 -21.16 -21.62
CA GLU A 196 -7.72 -20.30 -21.90
C GLU A 196 -7.33 -19.07 -22.72
N GLY A 197 -6.06 -18.64 -22.61
CA GLY A 197 -5.50 -17.53 -23.38
C GLY A 197 -4.21 -16.98 -22.74
N ALA A 198 -3.71 -15.87 -23.28
CA ALA A 198 -2.57 -15.16 -22.74
C ALA A 198 -2.67 -13.64 -22.93
N VAL A 199 -1.83 -12.90 -22.21
CA VAL A 199 -1.60 -11.47 -22.43
C VAL A 199 -0.15 -11.25 -22.86
N TRP A 200 0.01 -10.63 -24.03
CA TRP A 200 1.29 -10.18 -24.56
C TRP A 200 1.57 -8.74 -24.15
N VAL A 201 2.80 -8.48 -23.70
CA VAL A 201 3.29 -7.17 -23.27
C VAL A 201 4.63 -6.92 -23.94
N PRO A 202 4.67 -6.18 -25.07
CA PRO A 202 5.87 -6.03 -25.88
C PRO A 202 6.98 -5.22 -25.21
N GLU A 203 6.64 -4.28 -24.32
CA GLU A 203 7.61 -3.40 -23.67
C GLU A 203 8.39 -4.06 -22.52
N ASP A 204 8.04 -5.30 -22.17
CA ASP A 204 8.81 -6.08 -21.19
C ASP A 204 10.20 -6.43 -21.76
N ALA A 205 11.18 -6.57 -20.87
CA ALA A 205 12.56 -6.77 -21.27
C ALA A 205 13.29 -7.75 -20.35
N VAL A 206 14.52 -8.08 -20.74
CA VAL A 206 15.50 -8.76 -19.89
C VAL A 206 16.79 -7.97 -19.85
N ALA A 207 17.51 -8.05 -18.76
CA ALA A 207 18.86 -7.50 -18.63
C ALA A 207 19.69 -8.29 -17.61
N ASP A 208 21.01 -8.13 -17.68
CA ASP A 208 21.93 -8.75 -16.73
C ASP A 208 21.97 -7.95 -15.42
N SER A 209 21.52 -8.59 -14.33
CA SER A 209 21.47 -7.97 -13.01
C SER A 209 22.85 -7.60 -12.45
N SER A 210 23.85 -8.44 -12.71
CA SER A 210 25.23 -8.24 -12.28
C SER A 210 25.85 -7.05 -13.01
N ALA A 211 25.71 -7.01 -14.33
CA ALA A 211 26.25 -5.93 -15.14
C ALA A 211 25.64 -4.57 -14.77
N ILE A 212 24.32 -4.52 -14.56
CA ILE A 212 23.63 -3.30 -14.09
C ILE A 212 24.16 -2.87 -12.70
N CYS A 213 24.33 -3.81 -11.77
CA CYS A 213 24.86 -3.53 -10.44
C CYS A 213 26.24 -2.85 -10.53
N HIS A 214 27.14 -3.39 -11.35
CA HIS A 214 28.48 -2.85 -11.55
C HIS A 214 28.49 -1.52 -12.33
N ALA A 215 27.63 -1.37 -13.35
CA ALA A 215 27.50 -0.12 -14.10
C ALA A 215 27.07 1.04 -13.18
N LEU A 216 26.06 0.81 -12.34
CA LEU A 216 25.61 1.80 -11.34
C LEU A 216 26.70 2.11 -10.31
N ALA A 217 27.43 1.10 -9.82
CA ALA A 217 28.54 1.32 -8.90
C ALA A 217 29.64 2.18 -9.53
N LYS A 218 30.00 1.89 -10.79
CA LYS A 218 30.99 2.65 -11.55
C LYS A 218 30.56 4.11 -11.73
N LEU A 219 29.33 4.35 -12.14
CA LEU A 219 28.79 5.71 -12.31
C LEU A 219 28.71 6.47 -10.98
N ALA A 220 28.34 5.80 -9.89
CA ALA A 220 28.35 6.39 -8.55
C ALA A 220 29.79 6.79 -8.13
N LYS A 221 30.78 5.92 -8.35
CA LYS A 221 32.20 6.22 -8.07
C LYS A 221 32.71 7.40 -8.88
N GLN A 222 32.39 7.46 -10.19
CA GLN A 222 32.71 8.60 -11.05
C GLN A 222 32.07 9.91 -10.55
N GLY A 223 30.93 9.78 -9.88
CA GLY A 223 30.23 10.86 -9.20
C GLY A 223 30.83 11.35 -7.87
N GLY A 224 31.88 10.69 -7.36
CA GLY A 224 32.52 11.01 -6.09
C GLY A 224 32.11 10.12 -4.91
N VAL A 225 31.25 9.11 -5.10
CA VAL A 225 30.90 8.16 -4.02
C VAL A 225 32.10 7.29 -3.67
N ARG A 226 32.42 7.23 -2.38
CA ARG A 226 33.48 6.36 -1.84
C ARG A 226 32.92 4.97 -1.55
N TYR A 227 33.68 3.92 -1.84
CA TYR A 227 33.30 2.54 -1.55
C TYR A 227 34.34 1.91 -0.65
N LYS A 228 33.90 1.18 0.37
CA LYS A 228 34.76 0.31 1.17
C LYS A 228 34.19 -1.11 1.17
N GLU A 229 34.84 -1.98 0.41
CA GLU A 229 34.61 -3.43 0.42
C GLU A 229 35.31 -4.07 1.63
N ASP A 230 34.96 -5.33 1.93
CA ASP A 230 35.45 -6.08 3.08
C ASP A 230 35.30 -5.32 4.42
N CYS A 231 34.26 -4.48 4.52
CA CYS A 231 33.99 -3.60 5.66
C CYS A 231 32.55 -3.80 6.15
N ARG A 232 32.41 -4.65 7.16
CA ARG A 232 31.12 -4.91 7.79
C ARG A 232 30.76 -3.83 8.81
N ILE A 233 29.52 -3.35 8.74
CA ILE A 233 28.93 -2.49 9.76
C ILE A 233 28.54 -3.36 10.96
N GLU A 234 29.07 -3.01 12.13
CA GLU A 234 28.76 -3.71 13.37
C GLU A 234 27.53 -3.14 14.06
N GLU A 235 27.45 -1.82 14.19
CA GLU A 235 26.41 -1.14 14.95
C GLU A 235 26.16 0.27 14.39
N VAL A 236 24.92 0.74 14.51
CA VAL A 236 24.51 2.12 14.21
C VAL A 236 24.13 2.82 15.51
N PHE A 237 24.80 3.92 15.81
CA PHE A 237 24.56 4.73 17.00
C PHE A 237 23.67 5.92 16.68
N THR A 238 22.81 6.24 17.66
CA THR A 238 21.92 7.38 17.58
C THR A 238 22.21 8.38 18.70
N GLU A 239 21.93 9.64 18.43
CA GLU A 239 21.97 10.72 19.40
C GLU A 239 20.69 11.53 19.23
N ASN A 240 19.98 11.81 20.34
CA ASN A 240 18.70 12.52 20.31
C ASN A 240 17.64 11.91 19.37
N GLY A 241 17.65 10.58 19.21
CA GLY A 241 16.71 9.86 18.35
C GLY A 241 16.99 9.95 16.85
N ALA A 242 18.16 10.45 16.45
CA ALA A 242 18.61 10.51 15.07
C ALA A 242 19.94 9.76 14.89
N VAL A 243 20.20 9.28 13.66
CA VAL A 243 21.51 8.71 13.29
C VAL A 243 22.64 9.69 13.65
N LYS A 244 23.72 9.16 14.22
CA LYS A 244 24.91 9.95 14.59
C LYS A 244 26.21 9.36 14.05
N SER A 245 26.39 8.06 14.22
CA SER A 245 27.61 7.38 13.80
C SER A 245 27.38 5.89 13.64
N LEU A 246 28.37 5.20 13.10
CA LEU A 246 28.41 3.74 13.01
C LEU A 246 29.79 3.24 13.40
N THR A 247 29.85 1.96 13.77
CA THR A 247 31.09 1.27 14.10
C THR A 247 31.34 0.13 13.12
N THR A 248 32.60 -0.01 12.72
CA THR A 248 33.13 -1.14 11.97
C THR A 248 34.37 -1.67 12.71
N ALA A 249 34.84 -2.87 12.35
CA ALA A 249 36.12 -3.37 12.85
C ALA A 249 37.33 -2.48 12.47
N GLN A 250 37.17 -1.61 11.47
CA GLN A 250 38.22 -0.75 10.92
C GLN A 250 38.13 0.70 11.45
N GLY A 251 37.16 1.01 12.32
CA GLY A 251 36.98 2.35 12.89
C GLY A 251 35.52 2.81 12.96
N ASN A 252 35.35 4.00 13.55
CA ASN A 252 34.05 4.67 13.69
C ASN A 252 33.89 5.77 12.65
N ILE A 253 32.67 5.96 12.18
CA ILE A 253 32.33 6.95 11.13
C ILE A 253 31.14 7.76 11.62
N VAL A 254 31.30 9.09 11.71
CA VAL A 254 30.20 10.02 11.98
C VAL A 254 29.41 10.25 10.70
N CYS A 255 28.08 10.18 10.76
CA CYS A 255 27.22 10.47 9.62
C CYS A 255 25.87 11.08 10.00
N GLU A 256 25.30 11.84 9.07
CA GLU A 256 23.98 12.48 9.26
C GLU A 256 22.83 11.56 8.83
N TYR A 257 23.05 10.79 7.76
CA TYR A 257 22.07 9.87 7.19
C TYR A 257 22.64 8.47 7.05
N PHE A 258 21.80 7.48 7.32
CA PHE A 258 22.12 6.07 7.12
C PHE A 258 21.05 5.41 6.28
N ILE A 259 21.43 4.65 5.25
CA ILE A 259 20.51 3.90 4.39
C ILE A 259 20.84 2.41 4.47
N ASN A 260 19.94 1.64 5.07
CA ASN A 260 20.06 0.19 5.14
C ASN A 260 19.56 -0.47 3.85
N CYS A 261 20.50 -0.85 2.99
CA CYS A 261 20.29 -1.61 1.76
C CYS A 261 20.92 -3.01 1.86
N ALA A 262 21.14 -3.53 3.08
CA ALA A 262 21.95 -4.72 3.34
C ALA A 262 21.24 -6.06 3.02
N GLY A 263 20.33 -6.07 2.04
CA GLY A 263 19.69 -7.28 1.51
C GLY A 263 19.11 -8.17 2.61
N MET A 264 19.50 -9.45 2.63
CA MET A 264 19.06 -10.43 3.62
C MET A 264 19.61 -10.21 5.04
N TRP A 265 20.65 -9.39 5.20
CA TRP A 265 21.23 -9.04 6.51
C TRP A 265 20.64 -7.78 7.14
N ALA A 266 19.76 -7.09 6.42
CA ALA A 266 19.22 -5.80 6.84
C ALA A 266 18.50 -5.86 8.19
N ARG A 267 17.77 -6.95 8.45
CA ARG A 267 17.05 -7.15 9.71
C ARG A 267 18.01 -7.24 10.90
N GLU A 268 19.03 -8.07 10.80
CA GLU A 268 20.06 -8.23 11.83
C GLU A 268 20.82 -6.92 12.07
N LEU A 269 21.11 -6.15 11.02
CA LEU A 269 21.73 -4.84 11.14
C LEU A 269 20.80 -3.81 11.81
N GLY A 270 19.50 -3.81 11.48
CA GLY A 270 18.50 -2.95 12.13
C GLY A 270 18.37 -3.22 13.63
N LEU A 271 18.49 -4.49 14.05
CA LEU A 271 18.52 -4.87 15.48
C LEU A 271 19.79 -4.41 16.21
N ARG A 272 20.86 -4.07 15.49
CA ARG A 272 22.11 -3.50 16.02
C ARG A 272 22.13 -1.98 15.86
N CYS A 273 20.95 -1.37 16.03
CA CYS A 273 20.79 0.05 16.23
C CYS A 273 20.26 0.26 17.64
N ASN A 274 20.55 1.40 18.26
CA ASN A 274 19.98 1.75 19.55
C ASN A 274 19.22 3.09 19.44
N PRO A 275 17.87 3.12 19.49
CA PRO A 275 16.98 1.96 19.64
C PRO A 275 17.00 1.07 18.37
N PRO A 276 16.60 -0.21 18.50
CA PRO A 276 16.50 -1.12 17.37
C PRO A 276 15.54 -0.61 16.28
N VAL A 277 15.93 -0.76 15.03
CA VAL A 277 15.11 -0.41 13.87
C VAL A 277 14.46 -1.68 13.31
N ARG A 278 13.13 -1.67 13.17
CA ARG A 278 12.39 -2.81 12.64
C ARG A 278 12.46 -2.90 11.12
N ILE A 279 12.91 -4.05 10.63
CA ILE A 279 12.99 -4.35 9.20
C ILE A 279 12.44 -5.76 8.99
N PRO A 280 11.10 -5.91 8.88
CA PRO A 280 10.45 -7.20 8.80
C PRO A 280 10.65 -7.82 7.43
N ALA A 281 11.79 -8.47 7.23
CA ALA A 281 12.12 -9.24 6.04
C ALA A 281 12.99 -10.43 6.45
N TYR A 282 12.83 -11.57 5.76
CA TYR A 282 13.67 -12.75 5.98
C TYR A 282 13.90 -13.51 4.67
N PRO A 283 15.06 -14.15 4.48
CA PRO A 283 15.36 -14.87 3.24
C PRO A 283 14.58 -16.19 3.10
N ALA A 284 13.98 -16.39 1.94
CA ALA A 284 13.39 -17.65 1.48
C ALA A 284 14.34 -18.33 0.49
N GLU A 285 14.38 -19.67 0.50
CA GLU A 285 14.95 -20.44 -0.62
C GLU A 285 14.15 -20.14 -1.88
N HIS A 286 14.83 -19.98 -3.01
CA HIS A 286 14.20 -19.68 -4.28
C HIS A 286 15.00 -20.33 -5.41
N PHE A 287 14.33 -21.15 -6.21
CA PHE A 287 14.99 -22.02 -7.18
C PHE A 287 14.87 -21.50 -8.61
N TYR A 288 15.94 -21.69 -9.39
CA TYR A 288 15.89 -21.63 -10.85
C TYR A 288 16.81 -22.66 -11.48
N ALA A 289 16.43 -23.10 -12.67
CA ALA A 289 17.14 -24.02 -13.52
C ALA A 289 17.69 -23.29 -14.75
N VAL A 290 18.89 -23.68 -15.17
CA VAL A 290 19.47 -23.28 -16.46
C VAL A 290 19.74 -24.53 -17.27
N THR A 291 19.27 -24.56 -18.51
CA THR A 291 19.57 -25.67 -19.42
C THR A 291 20.91 -25.47 -20.11
N PRO A 292 21.57 -26.56 -20.54
CA PRO A 292 22.62 -26.51 -21.55
C PRO A 292 22.20 -25.74 -22.82
N SER A 293 23.19 -25.16 -23.50
CA SER A 293 23.03 -24.45 -24.77
C SER A 293 23.05 -25.44 -25.94
N LEU A 294 21.89 -26.02 -26.28
CA LEU A 294 21.79 -27.14 -27.24
C LEU A 294 20.99 -26.83 -28.51
N VAL A 295 20.26 -25.72 -28.55
CA VAL A 295 19.38 -25.38 -29.68
C VAL A 295 19.79 -24.02 -30.26
N PRO A 296 20.77 -23.96 -31.18
CA PRO A 296 21.25 -22.71 -31.77
C PRO A 296 20.16 -21.91 -32.48
N GLU A 297 19.14 -22.61 -32.99
CA GLU A 297 17.98 -22.07 -33.71
C GLU A 297 16.98 -21.34 -32.78
N LEU A 298 17.16 -21.44 -31.46
CA LEU A 298 16.29 -20.78 -30.50
C LEU A 298 16.44 -19.25 -30.67
N SER A 299 15.39 -18.62 -31.21
CA SER A 299 15.38 -17.18 -31.51
C SER A 299 15.95 -16.34 -30.36
N SER A 300 16.86 -15.44 -30.69
CA SER A 300 17.52 -14.51 -29.74
C SER A 300 16.58 -13.49 -29.09
N HIS A 301 15.31 -13.48 -29.52
CA HIS A 301 14.25 -12.54 -29.15
C HIS A 301 12.98 -13.24 -28.64
N LEU A 302 13.09 -14.48 -28.13
CA LEU A 302 11.92 -15.15 -27.56
C LEU A 302 11.34 -14.37 -26.37
N PRO A 303 10.01 -14.17 -26.33
CA PRO A 303 9.31 -13.63 -25.18
C PRO A 303 9.60 -14.35 -23.87
N CYS A 304 9.66 -13.58 -22.78
CA CYS A 304 9.61 -14.16 -21.46
C CYS A 304 8.25 -14.83 -21.23
N VAL A 305 8.24 -16.04 -20.68
CA VAL A 305 7.01 -16.75 -20.34
C VAL A 305 6.74 -16.58 -18.86
N ARG A 306 5.52 -16.18 -18.50
CA ARG A 306 5.01 -16.20 -17.13
C ARG A 306 3.79 -17.11 -17.07
N ASP A 307 3.98 -18.32 -16.55
CA ASP A 307 2.90 -19.27 -16.29
C ASP A 307 2.52 -19.22 -14.81
N PHE A 308 1.53 -18.37 -14.51
CA PHE A 308 1.10 -18.14 -13.14
C PHE A 308 0.51 -19.38 -12.48
N ASP A 309 -0.17 -20.22 -13.25
CA ASP A 309 -0.84 -21.42 -12.73
C ASP A 309 0.12 -22.60 -12.59
N SER A 310 1.23 -22.61 -13.35
CA SER A 310 2.37 -23.49 -13.11
C SER A 310 3.37 -22.98 -12.07
N HIS A 311 3.17 -21.76 -11.56
CA HIS A 311 4.10 -21.09 -10.65
C HIS A 311 5.51 -20.91 -11.25
N SER A 312 5.63 -20.79 -12.57
CA SER A 312 6.92 -20.77 -13.28
C SER A 312 7.08 -19.57 -14.19
N TYR A 313 8.30 -19.08 -14.34
CA TYR A 313 8.69 -18.16 -15.39
C TYR A 313 9.87 -18.71 -16.17
N ALA A 314 9.95 -18.38 -17.45
CA ALA A 314 11.05 -18.79 -18.31
C ALA A 314 11.51 -17.65 -19.21
N ARG A 315 12.78 -17.68 -19.59
CA ARG A 315 13.32 -16.84 -20.65
C ARG A 315 14.46 -17.56 -21.37
N GLN A 316 14.84 -17.07 -22.53
CA GLN A 316 16.11 -17.44 -23.14
C GLN A 316 17.28 -17.13 -22.22
N TRP A 317 18.26 -18.03 -22.15
CA TRP A 317 19.47 -17.90 -21.35
C TRP A 317 20.68 -18.36 -22.14
N GLN A 318 21.71 -17.51 -22.24
CA GLN A 318 22.87 -17.74 -23.11
C GLN A 318 22.43 -18.07 -24.56
N VAL A 319 23.36 -18.41 -25.45
CA VAL A 319 22.99 -18.72 -26.85
C VAL A 319 22.45 -20.15 -26.92
N GLY A 320 21.14 -20.30 -27.10
CA GLY A 320 20.51 -21.61 -27.32
C GLY A 320 20.09 -22.38 -26.06
N GLY A 321 20.10 -21.74 -24.89
CA GLY A 321 19.59 -22.29 -23.62
C GLY A 321 18.33 -21.56 -23.09
N LEU A 322 17.74 -22.13 -22.04
CA LEU A 322 16.60 -21.56 -21.32
C LEU A 322 16.92 -21.48 -19.82
N MET A 323 16.42 -20.43 -19.17
CA MET A 323 16.37 -20.33 -17.72
C MET A 323 14.92 -20.38 -17.28
N VAL A 324 14.61 -21.26 -16.33
CA VAL A 324 13.28 -21.45 -15.75
C VAL A 324 13.35 -21.28 -14.24
N GLY A 325 12.58 -20.38 -13.66
CA GLY A 325 12.49 -20.26 -12.20
C GLY A 325 11.05 -20.32 -11.73
N TRP A 326 10.88 -20.41 -10.41
CA TRP A 326 9.57 -20.64 -9.80
C TRP A 326 9.22 -19.63 -8.72
N PHE A 327 7.93 -19.54 -8.39
CA PHE A 327 7.43 -18.94 -7.16
C PHE A 327 6.67 -20.01 -6.39
N GLU A 328 7.41 -20.73 -5.57
CA GLU A 328 7.00 -21.97 -4.93
C GLU A 328 5.78 -21.75 -4.05
N ARG A 329 4.76 -22.58 -4.24
CA ARG A 329 3.49 -22.48 -3.49
C ARG A 329 3.71 -22.63 -1.98
N GLU A 330 4.64 -23.51 -1.61
CA GLU A 330 5.06 -23.77 -0.24
C GLU A 330 6.56 -23.54 -0.12
N ALA A 331 6.98 -22.30 0.12
CA ALA A 331 8.39 -21.94 0.17
C ALA A 331 9.04 -22.30 1.50
N LYS A 332 10.38 -22.33 1.52
CA LYS A 332 11.19 -22.67 2.69
C LYS A 332 12.01 -21.46 3.15
N PRO A 333 12.14 -21.22 4.46
CA PRO A 333 13.08 -20.22 4.96
C PRO A 333 14.53 -20.67 4.71
N ALA A 334 15.34 -19.82 4.07
CA ALA A 334 16.68 -20.16 3.60
C ALA A 334 17.66 -20.61 4.70
N PHE A 335 17.54 -20.04 5.90
CA PHE A 335 18.43 -20.33 7.03
C PHE A 335 17.63 -20.70 8.29
N GLY A 336 16.51 -21.40 8.08
CA GLY A 336 15.56 -21.73 9.14
C GLY A 336 16.15 -22.60 10.24
N LYS A 337 17.04 -23.54 9.90
CA LYS A 337 17.65 -24.50 10.83
C LYS A 337 18.76 -23.88 11.68
N GLU A 338 19.57 -23.03 11.06
CA GLU A 338 20.70 -22.33 11.70
C GLU A 338 20.21 -21.15 12.55
N GLY A 339 19.00 -20.64 12.29
CA GLY A 339 18.37 -19.57 13.05
C GLY A 339 18.99 -18.19 12.84
N LYS A 340 20.04 -18.06 12.01
CA LYS A 340 20.71 -16.79 11.64
C LYS A 340 21.16 -16.83 10.19
N VAL A 341 21.13 -15.68 9.53
CA VAL A 341 21.70 -15.49 8.19
C VAL A 341 23.22 -15.52 8.30
N PRO A 342 23.94 -16.44 7.62
CA PRO A 342 25.40 -16.49 7.66
C PRO A 342 26.02 -15.19 7.12
N VAL A 343 27.09 -14.71 7.76
CA VAL A 343 27.82 -13.51 7.32
C VAL A 343 28.78 -13.83 6.17
N THR A 344 29.44 -14.99 6.25
CA THR A 344 30.38 -15.50 5.25
C THR A 344 29.88 -16.84 4.69
N ASP A 345 30.34 -17.20 3.49
CA ASP A 345 30.08 -18.50 2.85
C ASP A 345 28.61 -18.96 2.83
N TRP A 346 27.66 -18.00 2.79
CA TRP A 346 26.22 -18.28 2.89
C TRP A 346 25.71 -19.29 1.85
N HIS A 347 26.33 -19.35 0.67
CA HIS A 347 26.03 -20.34 -0.37
C HIS A 347 26.18 -21.78 0.10
N ARG A 348 27.16 -22.08 0.97
CA ARG A 348 27.43 -23.45 1.45
C ARG A 348 26.32 -23.96 2.38
N HIS A 349 25.49 -23.08 2.89
CA HIS A 349 24.35 -23.42 3.74
C HIS A 349 23.11 -23.80 2.92
N LEU A 350 23.07 -23.44 1.64
CA LEU A 350 21.96 -23.76 0.75
C LEU A 350 22.24 -25.07 0.03
N LYS A 351 21.30 -26.01 0.17
CA LYS A 351 21.42 -27.34 -0.44
C LYS A 351 20.48 -27.45 -1.62
N ASP A 352 20.86 -28.30 -2.57
CA ASP A 352 19.91 -28.78 -3.56
C ASP A 352 18.82 -29.61 -2.87
N ASP A 353 17.58 -29.48 -3.33
CA ASP A 353 16.41 -30.20 -2.83
C ASP A 353 15.58 -30.74 -3.99
N PRO A 354 15.95 -31.91 -4.55
CA PRO A 354 15.26 -32.53 -5.66
C PRO A 354 13.79 -32.84 -5.40
N GLN A 355 13.40 -33.13 -4.14
CA GLN A 355 12.00 -33.37 -3.80
C GLN A 355 11.16 -32.10 -3.94
N HIS A 356 11.79 -30.94 -3.76
CA HIS A 356 11.13 -29.65 -3.86
C HIS A 356 11.02 -29.15 -5.31
N TRP A 357 12.12 -29.17 -6.09
CA TRP A 357 12.12 -28.57 -7.43
C TRP A 357 11.66 -29.51 -8.55
N ARG A 358 11.81 -30.84 -8.44
CA ARG A 358 11.44 -31.76 -9.54
C ARG A 358 9.97 -31.66 -9.94
N PRO A 359 8.98 -31.60 -9.03
CA PRO A 359 7.58 -31.42 -9.42
C PRO A 359 7.33 -30.12 -10.20
N LEU A 360 8.06 -29.05 -9.84
CA LEU A 360 7.99 -27.76 -10.52
C LEU A 360 8.62 -27.81 -11.93
N TRP A 361 9.71 -28.56 -12.07
CA TRP A 361 10.36 -28.84 -13.36
C TRP A 361 9.48 -29.67 -14.29
N GLU A 362 8.76 -30.68 -13.79
CA GLU A 362 7.80 -31.44 -14.61
C GLU A 362 6.68 -30.55 -15.17
N ARG A 363 6.15 -29.62 -14.36
CA ARG A 363 5.17 -28.63 -14.83
C ARG A 363 5.77 -27.68 -15.87
N ALA A 364 7.03 -27.27 -15.70
CA ALA A 364 7.72 -26.47 -16.69
C ALA A 364 7.91 -27.22 -18.02
N LYS A 365 8.29 -28.52 -17.98
CA LYS A 365 8.39 -29.39 -19.17
C LYS A 365 7.04 -29.59 -19.87
N HIS A 366 5.94 -29.60 -19.12
CA HIS A 366 4.61 -29.59 -19.71
C HIS A 366 4.33 -28.31 -20.50
N ARG A 367 4.66 -27.14 -19.94
CA ARG A 367 4.46 -25.85 -20.61
C ARG A 367 5.43 -25.60 -21.77
N LEU A 368 6.68 -26.05 -21.64
CA LEU A 368 7.75 -25.93 -22.61
C LEU A 368 8.31 -27.34 -22.94
N PRO A 369 7.65 -28.10 -23.84
CA PRO A 369 8.06 -29.46 -24.20
C PRO A 369 9.52 -29.62 -24.62
N ILE A 370 10.11 -28.58 -25.23
CA ILE A 370 11.53 -28.54 -25.64
C ILE A 370 12.51 -28.81 -24.49
N LEU A 371 12.11 -28.53 -23.24
CA LEU A 371 12.92 -28.82 -22.06
C LEU A 371 13.20 -30.32 -21.87
N ARG A 372 12.43 -31.22 -22.51
CA ARG A 372 12.70 -32.67 -22.52
C ARG A 372 13.91 -33.06 -23.37
N GLU A 373 14.25 -32.22 -24.34
CA GLU A 373 15.31 -32.46 -25.32
C GLU A 373 16.62 -31.75 -24.95
N MET A 374 16.56 -30.75 -24.06
CA MET A 374 17.69 -29.90 -23.67
C MET A 374 18.62 -30.51 -22.59
N GLY A 375 18.48 -31.79 -22.27
CA GLY A 375 19.28 -32.47 -21.25
C GLY A 375 18.99 -32.01 -19.81
N ASP A 376 19.81 -32.47 -18.86
CA ASP A 376 19.62 -32.17 -17.44
C ASP A 376 19.99 -30.70 -17.12
N PRO A 377 19.15 -29.97 -16.37
CA PRO A 377 19.43 -28.59 -16.00
C PRO A 377 20.44 -28.50 -14.85
N THR A 378 21.17 -27.39 -14.80
CA THR A 378 21.85 -26.95 -13.59
C THR A 378 20.85 -26.22 -12.70
N ILE A 379 20.71 -26.68 -11.45
CA ILE A 379 19.80 -26.09 -10.46
C ILE A 379 20.56 -25.14 -9.54
N TYR A 380 19.97 -23.96 -9.32
CA TYR A 380 20.47 -22.95 -8.40
C TYR A 380 19.42 -22.71 -7.30
N ASN A 381 19.84 -22.84 -6.04
CA ASN A 381 19.10 -22.37 -4.89
C ASN A 381 19.70 -21.02 -4.45
N SER A 382 19.02 -19.92 -4.79
CA SER A 382 19.45 -18.58 -4.43
C SER A 382 18.43 -17.99 -3.47
N PRO A 383 18.82 -17.50 -2.29
CA PRO A 383 17.87 -16.94 -1.36
C PRO A 383 17.44 -15.56 -1.86
N ASP A 384 16.19 -15.18 -1.59
CA ASP A 384 15.75 -13.78 -1.73
C ASP A 384 15.03 -13.34 -0.46
N ASN A 385 15.13 -12.06 -0.14
CA ASN A 385 14.58 -11.47 1.07
C ASN A 385 13.10 -11.10 0.87
N PHE A 386 12.21 -11.87 1.49
CA PHE A 386 10.76 -11.67 1.43
C PHE A 386 10.23 -10.96 2.67
N THR A 387 9.23 -10.13 2.46
CA THR A 387 8.55 -9.36 3.50
C THR A 387 7.22 -10.03 3.85
N PRO A 388 6.58 -9.69 5.00
CA PRO A 388 5.35 -10.34 5.41
C PRO A 388 4.19 -10.26 4.41
N ASP A 389 4.19 -9.25 3.54
CA ASP A 389 3.15 -9.01 2.54
C ASP A 389 3.64 -9.14 1.09
N GLY A 390 4.89 -9.53 0.88
CA GLY A 390 5.50 -9.69 -0.43
C GLY A 390 5.74 -8.36 -1.18
N ARG A 391 5.72 -7.22 -0.47
CA ARG A 391 5.98 -5.89 -1.05
C ARG A 391 7.29 -5.33 -0.51
N TRP A 392 7.92 -4.43 -1.27
CA TRP A 392 9.16 -3.74 -0.85
C TRP A 392 9.01 -2.96 0.46
N ILE A 393 10.12 -2.74 1.16
CA ILE A 393 10.20 -1.91 2.37
C ILE A 393 11.08 -0.71 2.07
N LEU A 394 10.45 0.45 1.98
CA LEU A 394 11.07 1.71 1.59
C LEU A 394 10.78 2.78 2.65
N GLY A 395 11.73 3.70 2.84
CA GLY A 395 11.53 4.96 3.55
C GLY A 395 12.25 5.08 4.87
N GLU A 396 12.00 6.20 5.54
CA GLU A 396 12.58 6.53 6.84
C GLU A 396 11.96 5.70 7.97
N SER A 397 12.80 5.19 8.86
CA SER A 397 12.39 4.35 9.98
C SER A 397 11.50 5.12 10.97
N PRO A 398 10.53 4.43 11.60
CA PRO A 398 9.74 5.00 12.67
C PRO A 398 10.48 5.26 13.97
N GLU A 399 11.54 4.50 14.24
CA GLU A 399 12.28 4.54 15.51
C GLU A 399 13.39 5.59 15.53
N VAL A 400 14.05 5.81 14.39
CA VAL A 400 15.26 6.63 14.28
C VAL A 400 15.17 7.58 13.09
N LYS A 401 15.28 8.88 13.37
CA LYS A 401 15.35 9.92 12.33
C LYS A 401 16.63 9.76 11.50
N ASN A 402 16.54 10.03 10.20
CA ASN A 402 17.60 9.88 9.22
C ASN A 402 18.10 8.44 8.98
N TYR A 403 17.43 7.42 9.53
CA TYR A 403 17.68 6.02 9.18
C TYR A 403 16.67 5.59 8.11
N PHE A 404 17.12 5.38 6.88
CA PHE A 404 16.32 4.94 5.74
C PHE A 404 16.49 3.44 5.47
N VAL A 405 15.48 2.82 4.89
CA VAL A 405 15.46 1.40 4.52
C VAL A 405 15.07 1.25 3.06
N ALA A 406 15.75 0.35 2.34
CA ALA A 406 15.39 -0.04 0.97
C ALA A 406 15.66 -1.54 0.77
N VAL A 407 14.76 -2.41 1.24
CA VAL A 407 14.98 -3.86 1.31
C VAL A 407 13.71 -4.68 1.01
N GLY A 408 13.83 -6.02 1.04
CA GLY A 408 12.68 -6.91 0.91
C GLY A 408 12.17 -7.04 -0.52
N MET A 409 13.09 -7.25 -1.47
CA MET A 409 12.80 -7.19 -2.92
C MET A 409 11.89 -8.32 -3.41
N SER A 410 11.64 -9.35 -2.60
CA SER A 410 10.60 -10.36 -2.79
C SER A 410 10.65 -11.00 -4.19
N GLY A 411 11.81 -11.51 -4.60
CA GLY A 411 12.00 -12.17 -5.89
C GLY A 411 12.27 -11.23 -7.07
N ASN A 412 12.29 -9.91 -6.87
CA ASN A 412 12.34 -8.93 -7.96
C ASN A 412 13.34 -7.77 -7.73
N PRO A 413 14.60 -8.02 -7.30
CA PRO A 413 15.56 -6.96 -7.00
C PRO A 413 15.87 -6.08 -8.22
N LEU A 414 16.07 -6.66 -9.40
CA LEU A 414 16.41 -5.91 -10.60
C LEU A 414 15.27 -5.02 -11.10
N GLN A 415 14.04 -5.54 -11.12
CA GLN A 415 12.88 -4.83 -11.69
C GLN A 415 12.68 -3.45 -11.05
N GLY A 416 12.79 -3.38 -9.74
CA GLY A 416 12.54 -2.15 -8.99
C GLY A 416 13.77 -1.29 -8.75
N ALA A 417 15.00 -1.82 -8.86
CA ALA A 417 16.18 -1.17 -8.29
C ALA A 417 16.43 0.27 -8.79
N GLY A 418 16.30 0.52 -10.09
CA GLY A 418 16.44 1.87 -10.65
C GLY A 418 15.46 2.87 -10.03
N GLY A 419 14.16 2.56 -10.09
CA GLY A 419 13.10 3.42 -9.54
C GLY A 419 13.11 3.53 -8.03
N ILE A 420 13.45 2.46 -7.32
CA ILE A 420 13.60 2.46 -5.85
C ILE A 420 14.75 3.39 -5.45
N GLY A 421 15.90 3.29 -6.12
CA GLY A 421 17.05 4.13 -5.82
C GLY A 421 16.73 5.62 -5.96
N LYS A 422 16.05 6.01 -7.05
CA LYS A 422 15.54 7.37 -7.23
C LYS A 422 14.57 7.76 -6.12
N ALA A 423 13.56 6.93 -5.85
CA ALA A 423 12.50 7.24 -4.90
C ALA A 423 13.04 7.45 -3.48
N VAL A 424 13.97 6.62 -3.03
CA VAL A 424 14.59 6.72 -1.69
C VAL A 424 15.53 7.92 -1.61
N ALA A 425 16.36 8.16 -2.63
CA ALA A 425 17.25 9.32 -2.67
C ALA A 425 16.44 10.64 -2.63
N GLU A 426 15.41 10.78 -3.46
CA GLU A 426 14.54 11.95 -3.48
C GLU A 426 13.79 12.12 -2.16
N TRP A 427 13.28 11.04 -1.56
CA TRP A 427 12.61 11.10 -0.27
C TRP A 427 13.57 11.60 0.81
N MET A 428 14.79 11.07 0.89
CA MET A 428 15.77 11.52 1.87
C MET A 428 16.10 13.01 1.73
N MET A 429 16.34 13.49 0.50
CA MET A 429 16.71 14.89 0.26
C MET A 429 15.55 15.87 0.49
N LYS A 430 14.31 15.48 0.17
CA LYS A 430 13.13 16.35 0.24
C LYS A 430 12.34 16.21 1.54
N GLY A 431 12.64 15.19 2.36
CA GLY A 431 11.90 14.84 3.57
C GLY A 431 10.59 14.07 3.32
N GLU A 432 10.15 13.96 2.07
CA GLU A 432 8.90 13.32 1.68
C GLU A 432 8.98 12.67 0.29
N PRO A 433 8.18 11.60 0.04
CA PRO A 433 8.24 10.89 -1.23
C PRO A 433 7.58 11.72 -2.36
N ALA A 434 8.26 11.82 -3.50
CA ALA A 434 7.76 12.55 -4.67
C ALA A 434 6.58 11.86 -5.40
N GLN A 435 6.35 10.58 -5.10
CA GLN A 435 5.29 9.77 -5.70
C GLN A 435 4.58 8.93 -4.63
N GLU A 436 3.43 8.35 -4.97
CA GLU A 436 2.67 7.49 -4.05
C GLU A 436 3.45 6.21 -3.69
N LEU A 437 3.95 6.15 -2.46
CA LEU A 437 4.75 5.04 -1.91
C LEU A 437 4.10 4.41 -0.67
N LEU A 438 2.87 4.78 -0.30
CA LEU A 438 2.19 4.23 0.87
C LEU A 438 2.20 2.68 0.92
N PRO A 439 2.02 1.94 -0.21
CA PRO A 439 2.08 0.47 -0.19
C PRO A 439 3.45 -0.12 0.19
N PHE A 440 4.52 0.66 0.08
CA PHE A 440 5.91 0.22 0.29
C PHE A 440 6.54 0.80 1.56
N ASN A 441 5.85 1.72 2.22
CA ASN A 441 6.38 2.41 3.40
C ASN A 441 6.67 1.43 4.54
N VAL A 442 7.83 1.56 5.18
CA VAL A 442 8.25 0.76 6.36
C VAL A 442 7.29 0.90 7.55
N GLN A 443 6.61 2.04 7.66
CA GLN A 443 5.65 2.35 8.72
C GLN A 443 4.38 1.49 8.69
N ARG A 444 4.16 0.65 7.67
CA ARG A 444 3.02 -0.27 7.62
C ARG A 444 3.14 -1.46 8.56
N PHE A 445 4.29 -1.61 9.24
CA PHE A 445 4.55 -2.73 10.14
C PHE A 445 4.75 -2.30 11.60
N LEU A 446 4.30 -3.18 12.50
CA LEU A 446 4.54 -3.16 13.93
C LEU A 446 5.79 -3.97 14.31
N ASP A 447 6.29 -3.77 15.52
CA ASP A 447 7.45 -4.52 16.06
C ASP A 447 7.26 -6.04 16.00
N LEU A 448 6.05 -6.52 16.26
CA LEU A 448 5.75 -7.97 16.20
C LEU A 448 6.02 -8.58 14.82
N HIS A 449 5.88 -7.81 13.73
CA HIS A 449 6.14 -8.32 12.39
C HIS A 449 7.64 -8.54 12.16
N ASN A 450 8.50 -7.92 12.98
CA ASN A 450 9.95 -8.14 12.96
C ASN A 450 10.36 -9.41 13.71
N ASN A 451 9.41 -10.12 14.37
CA ASN A 451 9.69 -11.39 15.01
C ASN A 451 10.16 -12.42 13.98
N LYS A 452 11.29 -13.07 14.26
CA LYS A 452 11.93 -14.02 13.33
C LYS A 452 11.06 -15.23 13.03
N GLN A 453 10.40 -15.81 14.05
CA GLN A 453 9.51 -16.96 13.85
C GLN A 453 8.27 -16.56 13.03
N TYR A 454 7.71 -15.37 13.29
CA TYR A 454 6.63 -14.81 12.47
C TYR A 454 7.03 -14.74 10.99
N LEU A 455 8.21 -14.20 10.68
CA LEU A 455 8.74 -14.08 9.32
C LEU A 455 8.96 -15.45 8.67
N GLN A 456 9.60 -16.38 9.38
CA GLN A 456 9.84 -17.75 8.89
C GLN A 456 8.53 -18.50 8.58
N GLN A 457 7.48 -18.32 9.39
CA GLN A 457 6.17 -18.92 9.12
C GLN A 457 5.47 -18.24 7.94
N ARG A 458 5.53 -16.90 7.85
CA ARG A 458 4.89 -16.14 6.78
C ARG A 458 5.49 -16.43 5.40
N ILE A 459 6.80 -16.68 5.34
CA ILE A 459 7.51 -17.00 4.09
C ILE A 459 6.93 -18.21 3.38
N LYS A 460 6.47 -19.21 4.13
CA LYS A 460 5.92 -20.46 3.58
C LYS A 460 4.83 -20.26 2.55
N GLU A 461 4.06 -19.18 2.66
CA GLU A 461 3.00 -18.86 1.69
C GLU A 461 3.26 -17.59 0.87
N VAL A 462 4.06 -16.63 1.34
CA VAL A 462 4.18 -15.31 0.68
C VAL A 462 4.90 -15.38 -0.67
N VAL A 463 5.82 -16.33 -0.85
CA VAL A 463 6.53 -16.54 -2.12
C VAL A 463 5.53 -16.95 -3.19
N GLY A 464 4.80 -18.04 -2.97
CA GLY A 464 3.77 -18.54 -3.89
C GLY A 464 2.62 -17.57 -4.17
N ARG A 465 2.34 -16.65 -3.24
CA ARG A 465 1.33 -15.58 -3.44
C ARG A 465 1.68 -14.63 -4.57
N HIS A 466 2.93 -14.54 -5.03
CA HIS A 466 3.31 -13.72 -6.18
C HIS A 466 2.58 -14.18 -7.46
N TYR A 467 2.38 -15.49 -7.62
CA TYR A 467 1.76 -16.08 -8.82
C TYR A 467 0.34 -16.59 -8.55
N ALA A 468 -0.13 -16.61 -7.31
CA ALA A 468 -1.51 -16.93 -6.97
C ALA A 468 -2.51 -15.91 -7.54
N ILE A 469 -3.78 -16.34 -7.69
CA ILE A 469 -4.89 -15.40 -7.85
C ILE A 469 -5.24 -14.87 -6.47
N LEU A 470 -5.05 -13.57 -6.26
CA LEU A 470 -5.44 -12.89 -5.03
C LEU A 470 -6.87 -12.36 -5.17
N TYR A 471 -7.86 -13.22 -4.91
CA TYR A 471 -9.27 -12.85 -4.87
C TYR A 471 -9.52 -11.75 -3.82
N PRO A 472 -10.13 -10.62 -4.21
CA PRO A 472 -10.38 -9.51 -3.31
C PRO A 472 -11.15 -9.95 -2.06
N HIS A 473 -10.63 -9.58 -0.88
CA HIS A 473 -11.20 -9.86 0.45
C HIS A 473 -11.42 -11.36 0.79
N GLN A 474 -10.85 -12.28 0.01
CA GLN A 474 -11.05 -13.73 0.14
C GLN A 474 -9.73 -14.51 0.21
N CYS A 475 -8.59 -13.82 0.25
CA CYS A 475 -7.25 -14.42 0.26
C CYS A 475 -6.52 -14.14 1.57
N GLU A 476 -7.10 -14.64 2.66
CA GLU A 476 -6.48 -14.57 3.98
C GLU A 476 -5.25 -15.47 4.09
N TYR A 477 -4.36 -15.10 5.01
CA TYR A 477 -3.15 -15.84 5.28
C TYR A 477 -3.41 -17.08 6.14
N LYS A 478 -2.67 -18.16 5.90
CA LYS A 478 -2.78 -19.43 6.64
C LYS A 478 -1.81 -19.53 7.80
N TYR A 479 -0.59 -19.00 7.64
CA TYR A 479 0.46 -19.08 8.65
C TYR A 479 0.47 -17.85 9.56
N ALA A 480 1.19 -17.90 10.67
CA ALA A 480 1.40 -16.76 11.56
C ALA A 480 0.09 -15.97 11.86
N ARG A 481 -0.91 -16.70 12.35
CA ARG A 481 -2.26 -16.25 12.73
C ARG A 481 -2.44 -16.31 14.25
N LYS A 482 -3.49 -15.66 14.76
CA LYS A 482 -3.87 -15.65 16.18
C LYS A 482 -2.79 -15.02 17.09
N LEU A 483 -2.05 -14.03 16.58
CA LEU A 483 -1.04 -13.28 17.36
C LEU A 483 -1.68 -12.16 18.20
N ARG A 484 -2.57 -11.37 17.59
CA ARG A 484 -3.36 -10.37 18.30
C ARG A 484 -4.83 -10.72 18.14
N CYS A 485 -5.50 -10.95 19.26
CA CYS A 485 -6.92 -11.23 19.31
C CYS A 485 -7.57 -10.23 20.24
N SER A 486 -8.80 -9.80 19.94
CA SER A 486 -9.63 -9.19 20.97
C SER A 486 -9.99 -10.28 21.99
N PRO A 487 -10.36 -9.92 23.24
CA PRO A 487 -10.94 -10.86 24.20
C PRO A 487 -12.16 -11.62 23.67
N LEU A 488 -12.83 -11.11 22.64
CA LEU A 488 -14.01 -11.73 22.03
C LEU A 488 -13.67 -12.86 21.06
N TYR A 489 -12.42 -12.97 20.60
CA TYR A 489 -12.02 -13.89 19.52
C TYR A 489 -12.59 -15.31 19.70
N SER A 490 -12.33 -15.94 20.84
CA SER A 490 -12.72 -17.34 21.07
C SER A 490 -14.23 -17.51 21.08
N VAL A 491 -14.98 -16.55 21.63
CA VAL A 491 -16.44 -16.61 21.68
C VAL A 491 -17.03 -16.39 20.28
N LEU A 492 -16.47 -15.47 19.50
CA LEU A 492 -16.90 -15.23 18.12
C LEU A 492 -16.57 -16.43 17.21
N GLU A 493 -15.42 -17.09 17.41
CA GLU A 493 -15.06 -18.35 16.74
C GLU A 493 -16.03 -19.50 17.10
N GLU A 494 -16.54 -19.53 18.34
CA GLU A 494 -17.62 -20.44 18.76
C GLU A 494 -19.00 -20.06 18.22
N GLN A 495 -19.15 -18.90 17.59
CA GLN A 495 -20.40 -18.41 17.01
C GLN A 495 -20.36 -18.31 15.48
N GLY A 496 -19.41 -19.01 14.85
CA GLY A 496 -19.34 -19.12 13.39
C GLY A 496 -18.60 -17.99 12.69
N ALA A 497 -17.82 -17.17 13.41
CA ALA A 497 -16.98 -16.15 12.79
C ALA A 497 -15.92 -16.77 11.87
N VAL A 498 -15.81 -16.24 10.65
CA VAL A 498 -14.69 -16.50 9.74
C VAL A 498 -13.73 -15.31 9.79
N PHE A 499 -12.48 -15.55 10.15
CA PHE A 499 -11.53 -14.47 10.47
C PHE A 499 -10.55 -14.15 9.33
N GLY A 500 -10.27 -12.86 9.18
CA GLY A 500 -9.15 -12.33 8.42
C GLY A 500 -8.22 -11.50 9.28
N ILE A 501 -7.08 -11.08 8.73
CA ILE A 501 -6.05 -10.34 9.49
C ILE A 501 -5.76 -8.94 8.98
N LYS A 502 -5.59 -8.01 9.92
CA LYS A 502 -5.07 -6.66 9.67
C LYS A 502 -4.19 -6.22 10.83
N MET A 503 -2.95 -5.79 10.58
CA MET A 503 -1.98 -5.42 11.64
C MET A 503 -1.85 -6.49 12.74
N ALA A 504 -1.84 -7.76 12.30
CA ALA A 504 -1.86 -8.98 13.10
C ALA A 504 -3.09 -9.21 14.00
N TYR A 505 -4.09 -8.32 13.98
CA TYR A 505 -5.38 -8.57 14.61
C TYR A 505 -6.24 -9.54 13.79
N GLU A 506 -6.77 -10.54 14.47
CA GLU A 506 -7.87 -11.37 13.99
C GLU A 506 -9.17 -10.55 14.00
N ARG A 507 -9.84 -10.46 12.84
CA ARG A 507 -11.09 -9.71 12.66
C ARG A 507 -12.15 -10.62 12.03
N PRO A 508 -13.36 -10.73 12.61
CA PRO A 508 -14.47 -11.43 11.97
C PRO A 508 -14.81 -10.74 10.64
N LEU A 509 -14.64 -11.45 9.53
CA LEU A 509 -14.98 -10.96 8.19
C LEU A 509 -16.50 -11.04 7.96
N TYR A 510 -17.08 -12.17 8.35
CA TYR A 510 -18.51 -12.48 8.36
C TYR A 510 -18.77 -13.63 9.35
N PHE A 511 -20.04 -13.90 9.64
CA PHE A 511 -20.51 -14.98 10.50
C PHE A 511 -21.36 -15.97 9.70
N ASP A 512 -20.96 -17.23 9.70
CA ASP A 512 -21.75 -18.32 9.12
C ASP A 512 -22.92 -18.67 10.07
N SER A 513 -24.15 -18.26 9.70
CA SER A 513 -25.36 -18.55 10.50
C SER A 513 -25.78 -20.01 10.53
N THR A 514 -25.23 -20.84 9.64
CA THR A 514 -25.52 -22.28 9.60
C THR A 514 -24.62 -23.06 10.56
N TYR A 515 -23.51 -22.49 11.00
CA TYR A 515 -22.60 -23.12 11.95
C TYR A 515 -23.31 -23.44 13.27
N ARG A 516 -22.96 -24.60 13.85
CA ARG A 516 -23.41 -25.06 15.16
C ARG A 516 -22.19 -25.46 15.98
N ARG A 517 -22.18 -25.07 17.26
CA ARG A 517 -21.08 -25.37 18.18
C ARG A 517 -20.79 -26.88 18.22
N GLY A 518 -19.51 -27.24 18.19
CA GLY A 518 -19.07 -28.64 18.14
C GLY A 518 -18.80 -29.16 16.72
N ASN A 519 -19.32 -28.49 15.68
CA ASN A 519 -18.97 -28.81 14.30
C ASN A 519 -17.57 -28.29 13.93
N LYS A 520 -17.05 -28.74 12.78
CA LYS A 520 -15.84 -28.16 12.19
C LYS A 520 -16.02 -26.64 12.03
N LYS A 521 -15.03 -25.85 12.46
CA LYS A 521 -15.03 -24.39 12.31
C LYS A 521 -15.21 -24.00 10.85
N PRO A 522 -16.00 -22.95 10.57
CA PRO A 522 -16.16 -22.47 9.20
C PRO A 522 -14.82 -21.90 8.71
N GLU A 523 -14.51 -22.18 7.45
CA GLU A 523 -13.33 -21.67 6.77
C GLU A 523 -13.77 -20.78 5.60
N MET A 524 -12.91 -19.83 5.20
CA MET A 524 -13.15 -19.01 4.02
C MET A 524 -13.33 -19.93 2.79
N PRO A 525 -14.45 -19.83 2.05
CA PRO A 525 -14.65 -20.63 0.85
C PRO A 525 -13.63 -20.29 -0.24
N PRO A 526 -13.48 -21.14 -1.27
CA PRO A 526 -12.67 -20.81 -2.44
C PRO A 526 -13.07 -19.45 -3.00
N GLY A 527 -12.07 -18.59 -3.23
CA GLY A 527 -12.29 -17.23 -3.70
C GLY A 527 -12.95 -17.16 -5.07
N SER A 528 -13.66 -16.08 -5.33
CA SER A 528 -14.37 -15.82 -6.58
C SER A 528 -14.30 -14.34 -6.97
N PHE A 529 -14.32 -14.07 -8.27
CA PHE A 529 -14.52 -12.72 -8.82
C PHE A 529 -15.99 -12.31 -8.95
N TYR A 530 -16.89 -13.29 -8.84
CA TYR A 530 -18.34 -13.11 -8.88
C TYR A 530 -18.89 -12.84 -7.48
N LYS A 531 -20.22 -12.84 -7.35
CA LYS A 531 -20.91 -12.82 -6.06
C LYS A 531 -20.27 -13.81 -5.07
N PRO A 532 -19.79 -13.35 -3.89
CA PRO A 532 -19.17 -14.22 -2.91
C PRO A 532 -20.13 -15.30 -2.41
N LYS A 533 -19.60 -16.50 -2.12
CA LYS A 533 -20.41 -17.61 -1.59
C LYS A 533 -21.02 -17.34 -0.22
N PHE A 534 -20.42 -16.42 0.55
CA PHE A 534 -20.91 -15.98 1.86
C PHE A 534 -21.79 -14.72 1.80
N PHE A 535 -22.21 -14.29 0.60
CA PHE A 535 -22.99 -13.06 0.44
C PHE A 535 -24.29 -13.06 1.25
N ASP A 536 -25.01 -14.18 1.29
CA ASP A 536 -26.29 -14.23 1.98
C ASP A 536 -26.13 -14.04 3.50
N PHE A 537 -25.02 -14.52 4.09
CA PHE A 537 -24.66 -14.22 5.48
C PHE A 537 -24.43 -12.73 5.71
N MET A 538 -23.71 -12.05 4.80
CA MET A 538 -23.52 -10.60 4.88
C MET A 538 -24.84 -9.84 4.74
N LYS A 539 -25.75 -10.33 3.90
CA LYS A 539 -27.10 -9.74 3.74
C LYS A 539 -27.90 -9.89 5.04
N GLU A 540 -27.89 -11.06 5.67
CA GLU A 540 -28.53 -11.27 6.98
C GLU A 540 -27.95 -10.34 8.06
N GLU A 541 -26.63 -10.18 8.09
CA GLU A 541 -25.95 -9.24 8.98
C GLU A 541 -26.39 -7.79 8.76
N PHE A 542 -26.53 -7.36 7.49
CA PHE A 542 -27.05 -6.03 7.16
C PHE A 542 -28.49 -5.84 7.64
N HIS A 543 -29.37 -6.83 7.44
CA HIS A 543 -30.75 -6.76 7.93
C HIS A 543 -30.80 -6.64 9.46
N ALA A 544 -29.91 -7.31 10.19
CA ALA A 544 -29.80 -7.14 11.64
C ALA A 544 -29.43 -5.70 12.02
N CYS A 545 -28.47 -5.07 11.34
CA CYS A 545 -28.16 -3.65 11.54
C CYS A 545 -29.33 -2.72 11.18
N ARG A 546 -30.13 -3.09 10.18
CA ARG A 546 -31.18 -2.23 9.64
C ARG A 546 -32.49 -2.29 10.44
N GLU A 547 -32.84 -3.46 10.95
CA GLU A 547 -34.15 -3.74 11.57
C GLU A 547 -34.05 -4.01 13.09
N GLY A 548 -32.86 -4.37 13.58
CA GLY A 548 -32.60 -4.73 14.96
C GLY A 548 -31.31 -4.07 15.48
N VAL A 549 -30.38 -4.90 15.96
CA VAL A 549 -29.07 -4.46 16.44
C VAL A 549 -27.96 -5.37 15.88
N GLY A 550 -27.01 -4.80 15.15
CA GLY A 550 -25.76 -5.43 14.79
C GLY A 550 -24.65 -5.11 15.80
N ILE A 551 -23.83 -6.11 16.13
CA ILE A 551 -22.67 -6.02 17.02
C ILE A 551 -21.41 -6.29 16.20
N ILE A 552 -20.51 -5.31 16.11
CA ILE A 552 -19.28 -5.42 15.31
C ILE A 552 -18.06 -5.25 16.21
N ASP A 553 -17.13 -6.20 16.17
CA ASP A 553 -15.83 -6.08 16.83
C ASP A 553 -14.90 -5.15 16.04
N MET A 554 -14.64 -3.97 16.60
CA MET A 554 -13.79 -2.93 16.04
C MET A 554 -12.50 -2.72 16.85
N SER A 555 -12.14 -3.70 17.68
CA SER A 555 -11.00 -3.62 18.61
C SER A 555 -9.66 -3.35 17.92
N SER A 556 -9.56 -3.64 16.62
CA SER A 556 -8.32 -3.43 15.85
C SER A 556 -8.02 -1.97 15.48
N PHE A 557 -8.94 -1.02 15.68
CA PHE A 557 -8.67 0.40 15.39
C PHE A 557 -7.53 0.93 16.27
N SER A 558 -6.69 1.81 15.73
CA SER A 558 -5.56 2.39 16.46
C SER A 558 -6.08 3.42 17.47
N LYS A 559 -5.54 3.41 18.69
CA LYS A 559 -6.03 4.25 19.80
C LYS A 559 -4.86 4.90 20.51
N ILE A 560 -4.86 6.22 20.63
CA ILE A 560 -3.79 6.98 21.28
C ILE A 560 -4.39 7.88 22.36
N GLU A 561 -3.91 7.75 23.59
CA GLU A 561 -4.13 8.73 24.65
C GLU A 561 -3.13 9.88 24.49
N ILE A 562 -3.62 11.12 24.58
CA ILE A 562 -2.84 12.34 24.37
C ILE A 562 -3.09 13.24 25.58
N LYS A 563 -2.05 13.55 26.35
CA LYS A 563 -2.19 14.26 27.63
C LYS A 563 -1.14 15.35 27.79
N SER A 564 -1.48 16.38 28.56
CA SER A 564 -0.56 17.43 29.01
C SER A 564 -0.81 17.77 30.48
N SER A 565 0.07 18.58 31.07
CA SER A 565 -0.13 19.06 32.44
C SER A 565 -1.29 20.05 32.55
N ARG A 566 -1.47 20.92 31.53
CA ARG A 566 -2.57 21.87 31.41
C ARG A 566 -3.18 21.75 30.01
N SER A 567 -3.49 22.85 29.32
CA SER A 567 -4.16 22.85 28.02
C SER A 567 -3.23 22.79 26.80
N GLU A 568 -1.94 22.51 26.97
CA GLU A 568 -0.95 22.49 25.87
C GLU A 568 -1.34 21.49 24.75
N VAL A 569 -1.99 20.38 25.12
CA VAL A 569 -2.54 19.42 24.16
C VAL A 569 -3.51 20.04 23.16
N VAL A 570 -4.27 21.06 23.56
CA VAL A 570 -5.22 21.76 22.66
C VAL A 570 -4.46 22.49 21.57
N ASN A 571 -3.41 23.23 21.92
CA ASN A 571 -2.58 23.95 20.93
C ASN A 571 -1.89 22.99 19.97
N TYR A 572 -1.33 21.90 20.51
CA TYR A 572 -0.71 20.84 19.71
C TYR A 572 -1.70 20.21 18.70
N LEU A 573 -2.91 19.86 19.16
CA LEU A 573 -3.93 19.29 18.28
C LEU A 573 -4.53 20.32 17.32
N GLN A 574 -4.63 21.60 17.72
CA GLN A 574 -5.02 22.68 16.82
C GLN A 574 -4.03 22.85 15.66
N GLN A 575 -2.73 22.65 15.89
CA GLN A 575 -1.74 22.69 14.82
C GLN A 575 -1.83 21.47 13.89
N LEU A 576 -2.07 20.27 14.44
CA LEU A 576 -2.07 19.03 13.66
C LEU A 576 -3.36 18.78 12.86
N CYS A 577 -4.50 19.27 13.34
CA CYS A 577 -5.81 18.91 12.80
C CYS A 577 -6.42 20.04 11.96
N SER A 578 -7.05 19.70 10.84
CA SER A 578 -7.76 20.70 10.02
C SER A 578 -9.07 21.19 10.64
N ASN A 579 -9.70 20.41 11.51
CA ASN A 579 -10.91 20.82 12.23
C ASN A 579 -10.54 21.49 13.57
N ASP A 580 -11.52 22.09 14.23
CA ASP A 580 -11.32 22.63 15.57
C ASP A 580 -11.21 21.50 16.61
N ALA A 581 -10.09 21.50 17.34
CA ALA A 581 -9.83 20.61 18.46
C ALA A 581 -10.19 21.25 19.81
N ASN A 582 -10.41 22.57 19.86
CA ASN A 582 -10.85 23.28 21.07
C ASN A 582 -12.37 23.18 21.28
N ILE A 583 -12.88 21.96 21.19
CA ILE A 583 -14.29 21.61 21.42
C ILE A 583 -14.57 21.44 22.92
N PRO A 584 -15.81 21.52 23.43
CA PRO A 584 -16.09 21.29 24.84
C PRO A 584 -15.71 19.88 25.33
N VAL A 585 -15.36 19.74 26.61
CA VAL A 585 -15.19 18.41 27.23
C VAL A 585 -16.48 17.60 27.10
N GLY A 586 -16.37 16.32 26.75
CA GLY A 586 -17.55 15.49 26.44
C GLY A 586 -17.85 15.36 24.96
N THR A 587 -17.22 16.16 24.09
CA THR A 587 -17.49 16.15 22.65
C THR A 587 -16.39 15.47 21.83
N ILE A 588 -16.72 15.18 20.56
CA ILE A 588 -15.85 14.49 19.61
C ILE A 588 -15.74 15.33 18.33
N ALA A 589 -14.52 15.56 17.86
CA ALA A 589 -14.27 16.13 16.54
C ALA A 589 -13.85 15.03 15.56
N HIS A 590 -14.56 14.94 14.43
CA HIS A 590 -14.05 14.22 13.26
C HIS A 590 -13.12 15.16 12.48
N THR A 591 -11.88 14.76 12.26
CA THR A 591 -10.87 15.62 11.64
C THR A 591 -9.85 14.82 10.85
N GLY A 592 -9.23 15.47 9.87
CA GLY A 592 -7.99 15.00 9.29
C GLY A 592 -6.78 15.66 9.92
N MET A 593 -5.63 15.01 9.79
CA MET A 593 -4.31 15.63 9.90
C MET A 593 -3.70 15.65 8.51
N GLN A 594 -3.18 16.80 8.08
CA GLN A 594 -2.65 16.98 6.72
C GLN A 594 -1.13 17.15 6.70
N ASN A 595 -0.52 16.87 5.54
CA ASN A 595 0.83 17.31 5.21
C ASN A 595 0.82 18.71 4.59
N GLU A 596 2.00 19.28 4.34
CA GLU A 596 2.15 20.64 3.80
C GLU A 596 1.53 20.83 2.40
N ARG A 597 1.26 19.73 1.67
CA ARG A 597 0.53 19.76 0.39
C ARG A 597 -0.99 19.68 0.57
N GLY A 598 -1.49 19.64 1.80
CA GLY A 598 -2.92 19.50 2.14
C GLY A 598 -3.46 18.08 2.01
N GLY A 599 -2.62 17.08 1.76
CA GLY A 599 -3.02 15.67 1.66
C GLY A 599 -3.16 15.01 3.03
N TYR A 600 -3.99 13.97 3.15
CA TYR A 600 -4.21 13.29 4.43
C TYR A 600 -2.99 12.48 4.92
N GLU A 601 -2.56 12.76 6.14
CA GLU A 601 -1.69 11.89 6.92
C GLU A 601 -2.48 11.01 7.89
N ASN A 602 -3.66 11.49 8.30
CA ASN A 602 -4.60 10.74 9.11
C ASN A 602 -6.03 11.23 8.94
N ASP A 603 -6.98 10.32 9.13
CA ASP A 603 -8.41 10.58 9.26
C ASP A 603 -8.86 9.98 10.59
N CYS A 604 -9.32 10.81 11.53
CA CYS A 604 -9.50 10.38 12.92
C CYS A 604 -10.65 11.05 13.65
N MET A 605 -11.01 10.42 14.77
CA MET A 605 -11.88 11.00 15.79
C MET A 605 -11.03 11.45 16.97
N LEU A 606 -11.18 12.70 17.38
CA LEU A 606 -10.60 13.27 18.59
C LEU A 606 -11.68 13.43 19.66
N VAL A 607 -11.54 12.69 20.76
CA VAL A 607 -12.49 12.69 21.87
C VAL A 607 -11.89 13.51 23.00
N ARG A 608 -12.49 14.66 23.36
CA ARG A 608 -12.01 15.50 24.47
C ARG A 608 -12.55 14.97 25.79
N GLN A 609 -11.70 14.26 26.54
CA GLN A 609 -12.08 13.60 27.80
C GLN A 609 -11.99 14.55 29.00
N MET A 610 -11.00 15.44 29.01
CA MET A 610 -10.76 16.46 30.03
C MET A 610 -10.12 17.68 29.37
N ASP A 611 -9.88 18.76 30.10
CA ASP A 611 -9.21 19.96 29.56
C ASP A 611 -7.79 19.70 29.08
N ASN A 612 -7.14 18.69 29.66
CA ASN A 612 -5.75 18.30 29.37
C ASN A 612 -5.62 16.88 28.79
N SER A 613 -6.71 16.27 28.31
CA SER A 613 -6.72 14.86 27.89
C SER A 613 -7.63 14.62 26.68
N PHE A 614 -7.05 14.03 25.63
CA PHE A 614 -7.75 13.56 24.45
C PHE A 614 -7.53 12.06 24.24
N PHE A 615 -8.52 11.43 23.63
CA PHE A 615 -8.44 10.06 23.14
C PHE A 615 -8.67 10.07 21.63
N MET A 616 -7.65 9.67 20.87
CA MET A 616 -7.71 9.62 19.41
C MET A 616 -7.99 8.20 18.93
N VAL A 617 -8.86 8.09 17.93
CA VAL A 617 -9.15 6.85 17.22
C VAL A 617 -8.79 7.01 15.75
N SER A 618 -8.05 6.06 15.20
CA SER A 618 -7.63 6.04 13.78
C SER A 618 -7.78 4.66 13.16
N PRO A 619 -7.85 4.55 11.82
CA PRO A 619 -7.92 3.28 11.11
C PRO A 619 -6.82 2.30 11.53
N THR A 620 -7.12 1.00 11.56
CA THR A 620 -6.21 -0.06 12.03
C THR A 620 -4.78 0.02 11.49
N SER A 621 -4.60 0.33 10.20
CA SER A 621 -3.27 0.38 9.56
C SER A 621 -2.44 1.60 9.93
N GLN A 622 -2.98 2.54 10.71
CA GLN A 622 -2.29 3.77 11.06
C GLN A 622 -1.39 3.64 12.28
N GLN A 623 -1.57 2.60 13.12
CA GLN A 623 -0.96 2.49 14.45
C GLN A 623 0.49 3.01 14.53
N THR A 624 1.38 2.51 13.67
CA THR A 624 2.77 2.99 13.59
C THR A 624 2.90 4.37 12.95
N ARG A 625 2.32 4.56 11.75
CA ARG A 625 2.47 5.77 10.96
C ARG A 625 2.00 7.01 11.72
N ILE A 626 0.82 6.96 12.31
CA ILE A 626 0.26 8.13 12.99
C ILE A 626 0.96 8.42 14.30
N TYR A 627 1.34 7.38 15.06
CA TYR A 627 2.09 7.57 16.29
C TYR A 627 3.40 8.32 16.01
N GLN A 628 4.11 7.94 14.93
CA GLN A 628 5.33 8.61 14.50
C GLN A 628 5.06 10.04 13.99
N TRP A 629 4.04 10.24 13.15
CA TRP A 629 3.67 11.57 12.65
C TRP A 629 3.42 12.53 13.82
N MET A 630 2.63 12.11 14.80
CA MET A 630 2.37 12.88 16.01
C MET A 630 3.64 13.11 16.83
N SER A 631 4.44 12.07 17.06
CA SER A 631 5.67 12.16 17.85
C SER A 631 6.69 13.16 17.28
N ARG A 632 6.78 13.25 15.94
CA ARG A 632 7.67 14.20 15.25
C ARG A 632 7.28 15.67 15.40
N HIS A 633 6.02 15.93 15.71
CA HIS A 633 5.48 17.27 15.88
C HIS A 633 5.25 17.63 17.35
N LEU A 634 5.71 16.80 18.29
CA LEU A 634 5.60 17.11 19.71
C LEU A 634 6.33 18.42 20.05
N PRO A 635 5.78 19.23 20.97
CA PRO A 635 6.46 20.42 21.48
C PRO A 635 7.86 20.09 22.03
N ALA A 636 8.84 20.96 21.78
CA ALA A 636 10.22 20.76 22.21
C ALA A 636 10.39 20.69 23.74
N ASP A 637 9.47 21.33 24.48
CA ASP A 637 9.42 21.33 25.94
C ASP A 637 8.84 20.03 26.54
N ARG A 638 8.38 19.09 25.68
CA ARG A 638 7.74 17.82 26.07
C ARG A 638 6.52 17.99 26.96
N SER A 639 5.81 19.11 26.82
CA SER A 639 4.56 19.40 27.56
C SER A 639 3.40 18.45 27.21
N VAL A 640 3.47 17.75 26.08
CA VAL A 640 2.47 16.79 25.60
C VAL A 640 3.07 15.38 25.54
N GLY A 641 2.34 14.41 26.08
CA GLY A 641 2.67 12.98 26.02
C GLY A 641 1.69 12.20 25.14
N LEU A 642 2.21 11.17 24.47
CA LEU A 642 1.46 10.22 23.64
C LEU A 642 1.58 8.82 24.23
N ASN A 643 0.49 8.05 24.21
CA ASN A 643 0.52 6.66 24.62
C ASN A 643 -0.38 5.80 23.71
N ASP A 644 0.18 4.78 23.08
CA ASP A 644 -0.58 3.82 22.29
C ASP A 644 -1.33 2.87 23.23
N VAL A 645 -2.65 3.04 23.30
CA VAL A 645 -3.56 2.24 24.14
C VAL A 645 -4.42 1.30 23.30
N THR A 646 -4.00 1.00 22.07
CA THR A 646 -4.75 0.16 21.12
C THR A 646 -5.22 -1.16 21.74
N SER A 647 -4.34 -1.85 22.48
CA SER A 647 -4.63 -3.14 23.10
C SER A 647 -5.38 -3.06 24.45
N LYS A 648 -5.44 -1.87 25.07
CA LYS A 648 -6.09 -1.65 26.38
C LYS A 648 -7.62 -1.72 26.29
N TYR A 649 -8.17 -1.47 25.10
CA TYR A 649 -9.61 -1.40 24.86
C TYR A 649 -10.06 -2.43 23.82
N THR A 650 -11.11 -3.16 24.19
CA THR A 650 -11.97 -3.86 23.24
C THR A 650 -13.05 -2.90 22.76
N VAL A 651 -13.32 -2.88 21.47
CA VAL A 651 -14.31 -1.95 20.89
C VAL A 651 -15.45 -2.74 20.28
N ILE A 652 -16.66 -2.43 20.73
CA ILE A 652 -17.90 -2.98 20.18
C ILE A 652 -18.69 -1.83 19.57
N ASN A 653 -18.94 -1.90 18.27
CA ASN A 653 -19.93 -1.04 17.64
C ASN A 653 -21.30 -1.70 17.73
N ILE A 654 -22.27 -0.96 18.26
CA ILE A 654 -23.67 -1.34 18.35
C ILE A 654 -24.41 -0.50 17.32
N VAL A 655 -24.90 -1.15 16.28
CA VAL A 655 -25.44 -0.49 15.08
C VAL A 655 -26.88 -0.91 14.86
N GLY A 656 -27.79 0.05 14.80
CA GLY A 656 -29.18 -0.17 14.41
C GLY A 656 -30.18 0.67 15.19
N PRO A 657 -31.44 0.73 14.75
CA PRO A 657 -32.46 1.61 15.31
C PRO A 657 -32.79 1.31 16.78
N LYS A 658 -32.56 0.07 17.23
CA LYS A 658 -32.86 -0.37 18.61
C LYS A 658 -31.64 -0.29 19.56
N ALA A 659 -30.52 0.27 19.10
CA ALA A 659 -29.28 0.33 19.88
C ALA A 659 -29.44 1.12 21.19
N THR A 660 -30.17 2.25 21.16
CA THR A 660 -30.42 3.07 22.35
C THR A 660 -31.26 2.31 23.37
N GLU A 661 -32.35 1.65 22.94
CA GLU A 661 -33.24 0.89 23.82
C GLU A 661 -32.49 -0.25 24.54
N LEU A 662 -31.71 -1.04 23.79
CA LEU A 662 -30.88 -2.12 24.33
C LEU A 662 -29.87 -1.60 25.37
N LEU A 663 -29.16 -0.52 25.06
CA LEU A 663 -28.17 0.02 25.99
C LEU A 663 -28.80 0.65 27.23
N SER A 664 -29.96 1.30 27.09
CA SER A 664 -30.72 1.86 28.21
C SER A 664 -31.18 0.77 29.18
N GLU A 665 -31.52 -0.43 28.69
CA GLU A 665 -31.87 -1.56 29.56
C GLU A 665 -30.64 -2.12 30.30
N LEU A 666 -29.47 -2.08 29.66
CA LEU A 666 -28.22 -2.59 30.22
C LEU A 666 -27.46 -1.56 31.08
N SER A 667 -27.91 -0.32 31.13
CA SER A 667 -27.23 0.76 31.83
C SER A 667 -28.16 1.47 32.79
N ASN A 668 -27.70 1.68 34.02
CA ASN A 668 -28.37 2.58 34.97
C ASN A 668 -28.05 4.07 34.70
N SER A 669 -27.31 4.37 33.63
CA SER A 669 -26.98 5.73 33.21
C SER A 669 -27.84 6.14 32.00
N ASP A 670 -28.12 7.43 31.86
CA ASP A 670 -28.73 7.92 30.62
C ASP A 670 -27.78 7.75 29.42
N ILE A 671 -28.25 7.00 28.41
CA ILE A 671 -27.57 6.64 27.15
C ILE A 671 -27.99 7.55 25.98
N ASN A 672 -28.94 8.46 26.18
CA ASN A 672 -29.37 9.38 25.14
C ASN A 672 -28.32 10.49 24.91
N LEU A 673 -27.35 10.17 24.06
CA LEU A 673 -26.23 11.05 23.71
C LEU A 673 -26.47 11.72 22.35
N SER A 674 -26.23 13.02 22.29
CA SER A 674 -26.20 13.75 21.03
C SER A 674 -25.10 13.21 20.11
N PRO A 675 -25.28 13.22 18.78
CA PRO A 675 -24.22 12.83 17.83
C PRO A 675 -22.90 13.55 18.11
N PHE A 676 -21.78 12.84 17.93
CA PHE A 676 -20.43 13.37 18.21
C PHE A 676 -20.20 13.79 19.67
N THR A 677 -20.87 13.14 20.61
CA THR A 677 -20.57 13.23 22.04
C THR A 677 -20.18 11.88 22.61
N HIS A 678 -19.54 11.88 23.77
CA HIS A 678 -19.20 10.68 24.51
C HIS A 678 -19.52 10.83 25.99
N LYS A 679 -19.71 9.70 26.66
CA LYS A 679 -19.90 9.63 28.10
C LYS A 679 -19.35 8.32 28.63
N LYS A 680 -18.83 8.34 29.85
CA LYS A 680 -18.53 7.12 30.61
C LYS A 680 -19.78 6.67 31.35
N VAL A 681 -20.16 5.41 31.16
CA VAL A 681 -21.35 4.83 31.77
C VAL A 681 -21.06 3.41 32.25
N ASN A 682 -21.91 2.93 33.14
CA ASN A 682 -21.86 1.54 33.56
C ASN A 682 -22.69 0.70 32.57
N VAL A 683 -22.12 -0.39 32.04
CA VAL A 683 -22.82 -1.32 31.13
C VAL A 683 -22.80 -2.71 31.75
N GLY A 684 -23.97 -3.22 32.11
CA GLY A 684 -24.09 -4.40 32.96
C GLY A 684 -23.45 -4.15 34.32
N TYR A 685 -22.33 -4.83 34.58
CA TYR A 685 -21.53 -4.65 35.82
C TYR A 685 -20.16 -4.03 35.55
N ALA A 686 -19.88 -3.68 34.29
CA ALA A 686 -18.64 -3.02 33.93
C ALA A 686 -18.78 -1.52 34.16
N SER A 687 -17.91 -0.94 34.98
CA SER A 687 -17.83 0.49 35.21
C SER A 687 -16.99 1.20 34.14
N ASP A 688 -17.22 2.50 33.97
CA ASP A 688 -16.39 3.38 33.14
C ASP A 688 -16.23 2.97 31.67
N VAL A 689 -17.24 2.32 31.09
CA VAL A 689 -17.29 2.06 29.65
C VAL A 689 -17.52 3.37 28.92
N MET A 690 -16.61 3.74 28.02
CA MET A 690 -16.74 4.95 27.23
C MET A 690 -17.64 4.68 26.02
N VAL A 691 -18.81 5.30 26.00
CA VAL A 691 -19.81 5.22 24.92
C VAL A 691 -19.69 6.47 24.06
N MET A 692 -19.47 6.28 22.76
CA MET A 692 -19.43 7.35 21.77
C MET A 692 -20.67 7.29 20.86
N ALA A 693 -21.36 8.40 20.67
CA ALA A 693 -22.51 8.53 19.77
C ALA A 693 -22.05 8.78 18.32
N PHE A 694 -21.46 7.75 17.72
CA PHE A 694 -20.95 7.78 16.35
C PHE A 694 -20.84 6.36 15.81
N THR A 695 -21.08 6.15 14.50
CA THR A 695 -20.80 4.87 13.83
C THR A 695 -20.14 5.10 12.47
N HIS A 696 -19.29 4.16 12.04
CA HIS A 696 -18.65 4.16 10.72
C HIS A 696 -19.51 3.45 9.65
N THR A 697 -20.82 3.36 9.85
CA THR A 697 -21.74 2.60 8.98
C THR A 697 -22.80 3.46 8.31
N GLY A 698 -22.98 4.69 8.78
CA GLY A 698 -24.08 5.57 8.37
C GLY A 698 -25.44 5.19 8.95
N GLU A 699 -25.53 4.11 9.74
CA GLU A 699 -26.72 3.73 10.52
C GLU A 699 -26.58 4.25 11.97
N PRO A 700 -27.70 4.51 12.68
CA PRO A 700 -27.67 4.99 14.07
C PRO A 700 -27.02 3.96 14.99
N GLY A 701 -26.43 4.41 16.10
CA GLY A 701 -25.79 3.52 17.06
C GLY A 701 -24.67 4.18 17.86
N TYR A 702 -23.89 3.33 18.53
CA TYR A 702 -22.82 3.74 19.45
C TYR A 702 -21.57 2.88 19.29
N CYS A 703 -20.41 3.44 19.63
CA CYS A 703 -19.17 2.70 19.80
C CYS A 703 -18.83 2.61 21.30
N LEU A 704 -18.73 1.39 21.83
CA LEU A 704 -18.33 1.12 23.21
C LEU A 704 -16.84 0.81 23.26
N TYR A 705 -16.08 1.65 23.97
CA TYR A 705 -14.68 1.42 24.30
C TYR A 705 -14.61 0.84 25.70
N ILE A 706 -14.44 -0.48 25.75
CA ILE A 706 -14.53 -1.29 26.96
C ILE A 706 -13.11 -1.63 27.40
N PRO A 707 -12.71 -1.38 28.66
CA PRO A 707 -11.46 -1.92 29.19
C PRO A 707 -11.44 -3.44 28.95
N SER A 708 -10.36 -3.95 28.34
CA SER A 708 -10.36 -5.32 27.78
C SER A 708 -10.71 -6.42 28.78
N GLU A 709 -10.48 -6.20 30.08
CA GLU A 709 -10.87 -7.14 31.16
C GLU A 709 -12.39 -7.35 31.29
N TYR A 710 -13.21 -6.35 30.95
CA TYR A 710 -14.68 -6.43 31.03
C TYR A 710 -15.35 -6.85 29.72
N ALA A 711 -14.58 -7.01 28.65
CA ALA A 711 -15.09 -7.20 27.30
C ALA A 711 -16.05 -8.39 27.17
N LEU A 712 -15.68 -9.55 27.72
CA LEU A 712 -16.50 -10.76 27.67
C LEU A 712 -17.81 -10.59 28.44
N HIS A 713 -17.77 -9.94 29.60
CA HIS A 713 -18.96 -9.65 30.39
C HIS A 713 -19.92 -8.75 29.62
N VAL A 714 -19.44 -7.59 29.15
CA VAL A 714 -20.26 -6.63 28.41
C VAL A 714 -20.86 -7.27 27.16
N TYR A 715 -20.04 -8.00 26.40
CA TYR A 715 -20.51 -8.72 25.21
C TYR A 715 -21.58 -9.77 25.54
N ALA A 716 -21.37 -10.61 26.56
CA ALA A 716 -22.35 -11.62 26.95
C ALA A 716 -23.69 -11.00 27.38
N ARG A 717 -23.66 -9.87 28.11
CA ARG A 717 -24.87 -9.14 28.49
C ARG A 717 -25.58 -8.50 27.30
N LEU A 718 -24.82 -7.89 26.37
CA LEU A 718 -25.36 -7.37 25.11
C LEU A 718 -26.07 -8.45 24.30
N MET A 719 -25.44 -9.62 24.15
CA MET A 719 -26.02 -10.72 23.39
C MET A 719 -27.22 -11.36 24.10
N ALA A 720 -27.22 -11.43 25.43
CA ALA A 720 -28.32 -12.01 26.20
C ALA A 720 -29.57 -11.12 26.18
N THR A 721 -29.44 -9.84 26.58
CA THR A 721 -30.54 -8.87 26.59
C THR A 721 -30.96 -8.49 25.17
N GLY A 722 -30.01 -8.42 24.24
CA GLY A 722 -30.25 -8.05 22.85
C GLY A 722 -31.11 -9.04 22.06
N LYS A 723 -31.40 -10.24 22.59
CA LYS A 723 -32.27 -11.23 21.91
C LYS A 723 -33.61 -10.63 21.51
N ASP A 724 -34.24 -9.87 22.41
CA ASP A 724 -35.54 -9.24 22.18
C ASP A 724 -35.46 -8.06 21.18
N TYR A 725 -34.26 -7.53 20.99
CA TYR A 725 -33.96 -6.46 20.04
C TYR A 725 -33.44 -6.98 18.69
N GLY A 726 -33.37 -8.30 18.49
CA GLY A 726 -32.85 -8.91 17.26
C GLY A 726 -31.34 -8.77 17.12
N VAL A 727 -30.60 -8.86 18.22
CA VAL A 727 -29.15 -8.71 18.23
C VAL A 727 -28.46 -9.79 17.40
N ARG A 728 -27.46 -9.38 16.62
CA ARG A 728 -26.63 -10.31 15.85
C ARG A 728 -25.20 -9.79 15.70
N ASN A 729 -24.24 -10.71 15.66
CA ASN A 729 -22.89 -10.35 15.26
C ASN A 729 -22.82 -10.01 13.78
N VAL A 730 -22.00 -9.01 13.46
CA VAL A 730 -21.81 -8.50 12.09
C VAL A 730 -20.32 -8.41 11.80
N GLY A 731 -19.94 -8.92 10.63
CA GLY A 731 -18.56 -8.95 10.17
C GLY A 731 -18.12 -7.64 9.52
N VAL A 732 -16.81 -7.46 9.43
CA VAL A 732 -16.22 -6.23 8.88
C VAL A 732 -16.43 -6.08 7.37
N LEU A 733 -16.75 -7.16 6.64
CA LEU A 733 -17.08 -7.06 5.21
C LEU A 733 -18.45 -6.42 5.00
N THR A 734 -19.44 -6.77 5.82
CA THR A 734 -20.77 -6.14 5.81
C THR A 734 -20.65 -4.66 6.16
N GLN A 735 -19.91 -4.34 7.22
CA GLN A 735 -19.61 -2.95 7.59
C GLN A 735 -18.92 -2.17 6.45
N ARG A 736 -17.99 -2.80 5.72
CA ARG A 736 -17.34 -2.19 4.56
C ARG A 736 -18.32 -1.90 3.42
N PHE A 737 -19.31 -2.74 3.18
CA PHE A 737 -20.31 -2.48 2.12
C PHE A 737 -21.27 -1.36 2.54
N MET A 738 -21.70 -1.33 3.80
CA MET A 738 -22.52 -0.25 4.35
C MET A 738 -21.84 1.12 4.20
N ARG A 739 -20.55 1.24 4.56
CA ARG A 739 -19.83 2.52 4.46
C ARG A 739 -19.68 2.99 3.02
N ILE A 740 -19.51 2.07 2.06
CA ILE A 740 -19.40 2.39 0.62
C ILE A 740 -20.74 2.91 0.11
N GLU A 741 -21.84 2.21 0.43
CA GLU A 741 -23.20 2.63 0.06
C GLU A 741 -23.55 4.02 0.63
N ARG A 742 -22.96 4.38 1.78
CA ARG A 742 -23.12 5.68 2.44
C ARG A 742 -22.11 6.74 2.02
N PHE A 743 -21.27 6.47 1.02
CA PHE A 743 -20.27 7.41 0.53
C PHE A 743 -19.31 7.88 1.65
N ILE A 744 -18.85 6.94 2.48
CA ILE A 744 -17.87 7.22 3.52
C ILE A 744 -16.49 6.78 3.00
N PRO A 745 -15.56 7.71 2.72
CA PRO A 745 -14.21 7.37 2.28
C PRO A 745 -13.42 6.70 3.41
N PHE A 746 -12.40 5.89 3.07
CA PHE A 746 -11.57 5.21 4.07
C PHE A 746 -10.06 5.33 3.77
N TRP A 747 -9.26 5.32 4.83
CA TRP A 747 -7.79 5.38 4.73
C TRP A 747 -7.21 4.22 3.92
N ALA A 748 -6.25 4.54 3.05
CA ALA A 748 -5.58 3.63 2.13
C ALA A 748 -6.49 2.98 1.06
N GLU A 749 -7.74 3.45 0.93
CA GLU A 749 -8.62 3.17 -0.21
C GLU A 749 -8.92 4.49 -0.96
N GLU A 750 -9.63 5.41 -0.33
CA GLU A 750 -9.91 6.76 -0.87
C GLU A 750 -8.98 7.84 -0.31
N LEU A 751 -8.52 7.70 0.93
CA LEU A 751 -7.68 8.71 1.59
C LEU A 751 -6.22 8.28 1.60
N SER A 752 -5.32 9.18 1.18
CA SER A 752 -3.87 9.00 1.20
C SER A 752 -3.14 10.34 1.35
N PRO A 753 -1.80 10.34 1.53
CA PRO A 753 -0.97 11.55 1.54
C PRO A 753 -1.04 12.41 0.28
N HIS A 754 -1.68 11.94 -0.80
CA HIS A 754 -1.85 12.63 -2.07
C HIS A 754 -3.31 12.97 -2.39
N VAL A 755 -4.21 12.85 -1.41
CA VAL A 755 -5.63 13.19 -1.54
C VAL A 755 -5.96 14.27 -0.53
N THR A 756 -6.57 15.37 -0.98
CA THR A 756 -6.99 16.45 -0.08
C THR A 756 -8.44 16.27 0.38
N PRO A 757 -8.87 16.93 1.48
CA PRO A 757 -10.28 16.97 1.90
C PRO A 757 -11.22 17.48 0.81
N TYR A 758 -10.80 18.44 -0.03
CA TYR A 758 -11.62 18.92 -1.13
C TYR A 758 -11.76 17.90 -2.25
N GLU A 759 -10.73 17.13 -2.56
CA GLU A 759 -10.84 16.06 -3.56
C GLU A 759 -11.73 14.91 -3.05
N ALA A 760 -11.66 14.59 -1.76
CA ALA A 760 -12.44 13.53 -1.12
C ALA A 760 -13.91 13.92 -0.84
N GLY A 761 -14.28 15.19 -0.99
CA GLY A 761 -15.63 15.67 -0.66
C GLY A 761 -15.86 16.03 0.81
N ASN A 762 -14.81 16.04 1.62
CA ASN A 762 -14.83 16.34 3.05
C ASN A 762 -14.39 17.77 3.38
N GLY A 763 -14.41 18.69 2.42
CA GLY A 763 -13.98 20.09 2.61
C GLY A 763 -14.73 20.84 3.73
N TYR A 764 -15.92 20.38 4.11
CA TYR A 764 -16.72 20.98 5.20
C TYR A 764 -16.12 20.76 6.60
N SER A 765 -15.24 19.77 6.77
CA SER A 765 -14.55 19.49 8.05
C SER A 765 -13.26 20.30 8.24
N VAL A 766 -12.91 21.18 7.29
CA VAL A 766 -11.70 22.00 7.32
C VAL A 766 -12.04 23.41 7.80
N LYS A 767 -11.41 23.84 8.89
CA LYS A 767 -11.59 25.17 9.53
C LYS A 767 -10.46 26.11 9.13
N LEU A 768 -10.61 26.75 7.97
CA LEU A 768 -9.61 27.67 7.42
C LEU A 768 -9.45 28.98 8.21
N ASP A 769 -10.41 29.28 9.09
CA ASP A 769 -10.46 30.41 10.01
C ASP A 769 -9.52 30.25 11.22
N LYS A 770 -9.04 29.04 11.51
CA LYS A 770 -7.97 28.80 12.50
C LYS A 770 -6.71 29.58 12.14
N GLU A 771 -5.95 30.03 13.11
CA GLU A 771 -4.68 30.76 12.87
C GLU A 771 -3.73 29.96 11.97
N TYR A 772 -3.41 28.73 12.36
CA TYR A 772 -2.57 27.81 11.58
C TYR A 772 -2.92 26.35 11.86
N PHE A 773 -2.76 25.51 10.84
CA PHE A 773 -2.61 24.06 10.95
C PHE A 773 -1.77 23.56 9.76
N ILE A 774 -1.12 22.41 9.88
CA ILE A 774 -0.27 21.86 8.82
C ILE A 774 -1.11 21.63 7.55
N GLY A 775 -0.67 22.19 6.41
CA GLY A 775 -1.40 22.11 5.15
C GLY A 775 -2.48 23.19 4.93
N LYS A 776 -2.69 24.13 5.88
CA LYS A 776 -3.68 25.21 5.74
C LYS A 776 -3.52 26.00 4.44
N TYR A 777 -2.30 26.44 4.13
CA TYR A 777 -2.04 27.28 2.95
C TYR A 777 -2.32 26.54 1.63
N ALA A 778 -1.92 25.27 1.53
CA ALA A 778 -2.22 24.45 0.37
C ALA A 778 -3.74 24.27 0.17
N LEU A 779 -4.49 24.10 1.25
CA LEU A 779 -5.95 23.97 1.20
C LEU A 779 -6.65 25.31 0.89
N GLN A 780 -6.15 26.44 1.38
CA GLN A 780 -6.65 27.77 0.98
C GLN A 780 -6.48 27.98 -0.52
N HIS A 781 -5.28 27.70 -1.03
CA HIS A 781 -4.96 27.82 -2.45
C HIS A 781 -5.83 26.90 -3.31
N GLN A 782 -5.98 25.63 -2.91
CA GLN A 782 -6.84 24.69 -3.65
C GLN A 782 -8.31 25.08 -3.61
N LYS A 783 -8.79 25.69 -2.52
CA LYS A 783 -10.18 26.19 -2.44
C LYS A 783 -10.44 27.30 -3.47
N GLU A 784 -9.45 28.14 -3.76
CA GLU A 784 -9.54 29.20 -4.78
C GLU A 784 -9.42 28.65 -6.20
N GLN A 785 -8.49 27.72 -6.45
CA GLN A 785 -8.24 27.16 -7.78
C GLN A 785 -9.24 26.08 -8.21
N GLY A 786 -9.92 25.47 -7.25
CA GLY A 786 -10.72 24.26 -7.47
C GLY A 786 -9.89 22.99 -7.47
N VAL A 787 -10.56 21.85 -7.62
CA VAL A 787 -9.92 20.53 -7.62
C VAL A 787 -9.76 19.99 -9.03
N ARG A 788 -8.68 19.24 -9.31
CA ARG A 788 -8.46 18.58 -10.61
C ARG A 788 -9.00 17.16 -10.68
N LYS A 789 -9.22 16.55 -9.51
CA LYS A 789 -9.88 15.25 -9.35
C LYS A 789 -10.92 15.34 -8.23
N ARG A 790 -11.99 14.54 -8.32
CA ARG A 790 -13.05 14.48 -7.32
C ARG A 790 -13.48 13.04 -7.08
N LEU A 791 -13.67 12.68 -5.81
CA LEU A 791 -14.28 11.42 -5.41
C LEU A 791 -15.78 11.44 -5.75
N VAL A 792 -16.25 10.39 -6.41
CA VAL A 792 -17.63 10.26 -6.88
C VAL A 792 -18.12 8.84 -6.57
N LEU A 793 -19.40 8.72 -6.18
CA LEU A 793 -20.09 7.44 -6.03
C LEU A 793 -20.78 7.08 -7.35
N PHE A 794 -20.61 5.84 -7.79
CA PHE A 794 -21.19 5.30 -9.00
C PHE A 794 -22.10 4.12 -8.67
N VAL A 795 -23.36 4.20 -9.10
CA VAL A 795 -24.31 3.08 -9.03
C VAL A 795 -24.33 2.37 -10.38
N LEU A 796 -24.00 1.07 -10.40
CA LEU A 796 -24.01 0.28 -11.64
C LEU A 796 -25.44 -0.11 -12.03
N GLY A 797 -25.80 0.02 -13.31
CA GLY A 797 -27.19 -0.08 -13.78
C GLY A 797 -27.44 -1.03 -14.95
N GLY A 798 -28.73 -1.37 -15.12
CA GLY A 798 -29.43 -1.85 -16.34
C GLY A 798 -29.04 -3.19 -16.97
N GLN A 799 -27.74 -3.49 -17.07
CA GLN A 799 -27.21 -4.60 -17.87
C GLN A 799 -26.32 -5.55 -17.07
N LEU A 800 -25.96 -5.19 -15.84
CA LEU A 800 -25.20 -6.04 -14.93
C LEU A 800 -26.16 -6.92 -14.12
N ASP A 801 -26.00 -8.23 -14.21
CA ASP A 801 -26.64 -9.23 -13.34
C ASP A 801 -25.65 -9.65 -12.23
N PRO A 802 -25.86 -9.23 -10.98
CA PRO A 802 -24.95 -9.56 -9.87
C PRO A 802 -24.76 -11.06 -9.63
N ASN A 803 -25.65 -11.93 -10.13
CA ASN A 803 -25.51 -13.37 -9.94
C ASN A 803 -24.74 -14.08 -11.07
N LYS A 804 -24.52 -13.40 -12.20
CA LYS A 804 -23.87 -14.00 -13.39
C LYS A 804 -22.61 -13.25 -13.81
N ASP A 805 -22.55 -11.95 -13.57
CA ASP A 805 -21.44 -11.11 -13.99
C ASP A 805 -20.36 -11.00 -12.92
N VAL A 806 -19.14 -10.72 -13.38
CA VAL A 806 -17.99 -10.42 -12.53
C VAL A 806 -18.26 -9.14 -11.76
N TRP A 807 -17.96 -9.14 -10.46
CA TRP A 807 -18.16 -7.97 -9.61
C TRP A 807 -17.01 -6.97 -9.74
N PRO A 808 -17.29 -5.67 -9.54
CA PRO A 808 -16.24 -4.69 -9.29
C PRO A 808 -15.68 -4.90 -7.87
N TRP A 809 -14.38 -4.65 -7.70
CA TRP A 809 -13.68 -4.84 -6.43
C TRP A 809 -12.71 -3.71 -6.07
N GLY A 810 -12.51 -2.73 -6.96
CA GLY A 810 -11.46 -1.71 -6.87
C GLY A 810 -10.41 -1.87 -7.95
N GLY A 811 -9.93 -0.74 -8.46
CA GLY A 811 -8.93 -0.63 -9.53
C GLY A 811 -9.52 -0.60 -10.95
N GLU A 812 -10.83 -0.81 -11.13
CA GLU A 812 -11.48 -0.70 -12.43
C GLU A 812 -11.38 0.72 -13.00
N PRO A 813 -11.08 0.90 -14.29
CA PRO A 813 -11.06 2.22 -14.92
C PRO A 813 -12.49 2.75 -15.10
N LEU A 814 -12.61 4.08 -15.00
CA LEU A 814 -13.84 4.83 -15.21
C LEU A 814 -13.76 5.58 -16.54
N TYR A 815 -14.82 5.48 -17.32
CA TYR A 815 -14.98 6.17 -18.60
C TYR A 815 -16.14 7.16 -18.56
N ARG A 816 -15.98 8.29 -19.25
CA ARG A 816 -17.02 9.26 -19.57
C ARG A 816 -16.97 9.50 -21.08
N ASP A 817 -18.07 9.25 -21.77
CA ASP A 817 -18.18 9.43 -23.23
C ASP A 817 -16.99 8.76 -23.98
N ASP A 818 -16.77 7.48 -23.66
CA ASP A 818 -15.68 6.63 -24.18
C ASP A 818 -14.23 7.07 -23.84
N ARG A 819 -14.06 8.12 -23.04
CA ARG A 819 -12.74 8.60 -22.60
C ARG A 819 -12.46 8.19 -21.16
N TYR A 820 -11.25 7.70 -20.91
CA TYR A 820 -10.78 7.40 -19.57
C TYR A 820 -10.72 8.69 -18.73
N VAL A 821 -11.37 8.67 -17.56
CA VAL A 821 -11.45 9.83 -16.65
C VAL A 821 -10.96 9.52 -15.24
N GLY A 822 -10.77 8.25 -14.89
CA GLY A 822 -10.44 7.91 -13.50
C GLY A 822 -10.41 6.44 -13.17
N THR A 823 -10.41 6.13 -11.87
CA THR A 823 -10.33 4.75 -11.38
C THR A 823 -11.20 4.57 -10.14
N VAL A 824 -11.87 3.43 -10.07
CA VAL A 824 -12.58 2.96 -8.87
C VAL A 824 -11.55 2.68 -7.77
N THR A 825 -11.76 3.25 -6.59
CA THR A 825 -10.92 3.02 -5.40
C THR A 825 -11.48 1.86 -4.56
N SER A 826 -12.80 1.83 -4.36
CA SER A 826 -13.49 0.78 -3.63
C SER A 826 -14.84 0.43 -4.26
N ALA A 827 -15.24 -0.82 -4.12
CA ALA A 827 -16.52 -1.31 -4.58
C ALA A 827 -17.17 -2.26 -3.57
N GLY A 828 -18.49 -2.38 -3.65
CA GLY A 828 -19.28 -3.26 -2.82
C GLY A 828 -20.72 -3.40 -3.34
N TYR A 829 -21.54 -4.14 -2.59
CA TYR A 829 -22.97 -4.23 -2.85
C TYR A 829 -23.71 -3.32 -1.88
N GLY A 830 -24.54 -2.43 -2.42
CA GLY A 830 -25.47 -1.64 -1.64
C GLY A 830 -26.68 -2.48 -1.27
N PHE A 831 -26.80 -2.86 -0.01
CA PHE A 831 -27.89 -3.72 0.46
C PHE A 831 -29.24 -3.00 0.49
N ALA A 832 -29.25 -1.69 0.68
CA ALA A 832 -30.48 -0.90 0.65
C ALA A 832 -30.94 -0.61 -0.79
N THR A 833 -30.01 -0.51 -1.72
CA THR A 833 -30.26 -0.18 -3.12
C THR A 833 -30.42 -1.40 -4.03
N ASP A 834 -29.98 -2.57 -3.56
CA ASP A 834 -29.86 -3.81 -4.33
C ASP A 834 -29.05 -3.64 -5.65
N LYS A 835 -27.95 -2.88 -5.55
CA LYS A 835 -27.04 -2.59 -6.67
C LYS A 835 -25.58 -2.71 -6.27
N LEU A 836 -24.72 -2.97 -7.25
CA LEU A 836 -23.28 -2.80 -7.06
C LEU A 836 -22.94 -1.31 -7.10
N ILE A 837 -22.13 -0.88 -6.14
CA ILE A 837 -21.75 0.52 -5.92
C ILE A 837 -20.23 0.60 -5.93
N CYS A 838 -19.71 1.66 -6.56
CA CYS A 838 -18.28 1.97 -6.62
C CYS A 838 -18.03 3.39 -6.10
N LEU A 839 -16.96 3.60 -5.35
CA LEU A 839 -16.36 4.92 -5.16
C LEU A 839 -15.14 5.01 -6.08
N GLY A 840 -14.90 6.18 -6.66
CA GLY A 840 -13.71 6.40 -7.49
C GLY A 840 -13.41 7.86 -7.74
N PHE A 841 -12.14 8.17 -8.01
CA PHE A 841 -11.71 9.50 -8.39
C PHE A 841 -11.82 9.68 -9.89
N ILE A 842 -12.44 10.78 -10.33
CA ILE A 842 -12.44 11.22 -11.73
C ILE A 842 -11.86 12.62 -11.88
N GLY A 843 -11.23 12.88 -13.03
CA GLY A 843 -10.80 14.20 -13.48
C GLY A 843 -11.30 14.48 -14.91
N LEU A 844 -10.95 15.64 -15.47
CA LEU A 844 -11.26 15.95 -16.87
C LEU A 844 -10.55 14.94 -17.81
N PRO A 845 -11.13 14.56 -18.96
CA PRO A 845 -10.47 13.66 -19.91
C PRO A 845 -9.12 14.20 -20.39
N GLY A 846 -8.12 13.34 -20.57
CA GLY A 846 -6.78 13.72 -21.05
C GLY A 846 -5.68 12.73 -20.64
N HIS A 847 -4.52 12.78 -21.31
CA HIS A 847 -3.42 11.86 -21.01
C HIS A 847 -2.87 12.10 -19.60
N ARG A 848 -2.54 11.03 -18.86
CA ARG A 848 -2.09 11.11 -17.46
C ARG A 848 -0.85 11.99 -17.25
N HIS A 849 -0.03 12.18 -18.28
CA HIS A 849 1.15 13.05 -18.27
C HIS A 849 0.82 14.55 -18.40
N GLU A 850 -0.44 14.90 -18.72
CA GLU A 850 -0.97 16.26 -18.84
C GLU A 850 -1.94 16.60 -17.68
N CYS A 851 -1.83 15.91 -16.54
CA CYS A 851 -2.70 16.14 -15.37
C CYS A 851 -2.57 17.55 -14.79
N ASP A 852 -1.39 18.17 -14.85
CA ASP A 852 -1.15 19.47 -14.17
C ASP A 852 -1.65 20.68 -14.96
N ASP A 853 -1.85 20.56 -16.29
CA ASP A 853 -2.36 21.64 -17.15
C ASP A 853 -3.89 21.62 -17.32
N ARG A 854 -4.59 20.69 -16.66
CA ARG A 854 -6.06 20.61 -16.73
C ARG A 854 -6.73 21.60 -15.77
N GLY A 855 -7.77 22.27 -16.28
CA GLY A 855 -8.67 23.10 -15.47
C GLY A 855 -9.42 22.29 -14.40
N PRO A 856 -10.12 22.97 -13.46
CA PRO A 856 -10.81 22.30 -12.37
C PRO A 856 -11.99 21.45 -12.87
N ILE A 857 -12.23 20.32 -12.20
CA ILE A 857 -13.45 19.53 -12.37
C ILE A 857 -14.58 20.13 -11.53
N THR A 858 -15.75 20.34 -12.14
CA THR A 858 -16.91 20.95 -11.47
C THR A 858 -18.04 19.95 -11.25
N THR A 859 -18.98 20.28 -10.36
CA THR A 859 -20.17 19.46 -10.12
C THR A 859 -21.04 19.34 -11.37
N GLU A 860 -21.12 20.41 -12.17
CA GLU A 860 -21.88 20.46 -13.42
C GLU A 860 -21.30 19.48 -14.45
N PHE A 861 -19.96 19.36 -14.54
CA PHE A 861 -19.32 18.36 -15.40
C PHE A 861 -19.64 16.92 -14.97
N ILE A 862 -19.63 16.67 -13.65
CA ILE A 862 -19.86 15.35 -13.06
C ILE A 862 -21.33 14.93 -13.20
N MET A 863 -22.26 15.86 -12.99
CA MET A 863 -23.70 15.61 -12.93
C MET A 863 -24.42 15.96 -14.25
N ASP A 864 -23.68 16.17 -15.33
CA ASP A 864 -24.21 16.44 -16.67
C ASP A 864 -25.18 15.31 -17.09
N PRO A 865 -26.47 15.60 -17.33
CA PRO A 865 -27.46 14.57 -17.67
C PRO A 865 -27.20 13.91 -19.03
N ASN A 866 -26.38 14.52 -19.89
CA ASN A 866 -26.01 13.96 -21.20
C ASN A 866 -24.75 13.11 -21.17
N ALA A 867 -24.00 13.12 -20.06
CA ALA A 867 -22.76 12.36 -19.93
C ALA A 867 -23.05 10.87 -19.72
N ARG A 868 -22.36 10.01 -20.49
CA ARG A 868 -22.42 8.57 -20.30
C ARG A 868 -21.22 8.09 -19.49
N TYR A 869 -21.47 7.57 -18.29
CA TYR A 869 -20.44 6.96 -17.46
C TYR A 869 -20.47 5.43 -17.55
N GLU A 870 -19.29 4.83 -17.59
CA GLU A 870 -19.12 3.39 -17.64
C GLU A 870 -17.95 2.93 -16.75
N VAL A 871 -18.10 1.75 -16.14
CA VAL A 871 -17.02 1.06 -15.40
C VAL A 871 -16.60 -0.17 -16.18
N ASP A 872 -15.30 -0.31 -16.46
CA ASP A 872 -14.77 -1.51 -17.11
C ASP A 872 -14.43 -2.58 -16.07
N ILE A 873 -15.22 -3.65 -16.07
CA ILE A 873 -15.00 -4.80 -15.20
C ILE A 873 -14.48 -5.94 -16.06
N ALA A 874 -13.17 -6.19 -15.96
CA ALA A 874 -12.49 -7.28 -16.65
C ALA A 874 -12.66 -7.29 -18.18
N GLY A 875 -12.62 -6.11 -18.81
CA GLY A 875 -12.71 -5.92 -20.27
C GLY A 875 -14.15 -5.71 -20.76
N ARG A 876 -15.15 -5.66 -19.87
CA ARG A 876 -16.54 -5.36 -20.22
C ARG A 876 -16.98 -4.08 -19.51
N ARG A 877 -17.47 -3.12 -20.29
CA ARG A 877 -17.99 -1.84 -19.78
C ARG A 877 -19.45 -1.97 -19.36
N PHE A 878 -19.76 -1.47 -18.18
CA PHE A 878 -21.11 -1.43 -17.62
C PHE A 878 -21.54 0.02 -17.35
N PRO A 879 -22.76 0.42 -17.74
CA PRO A 879 -23.28 1.75 -17.44
C PRO A 879 -23.32 2.05 -15.94
N ALA A 880 -22.96 3.28 -15.59
CA ALA A 880 -22.90 3.77 -14.23
C ALA A 880 -23.56 5.13 -14.09
N LYS A 881 -24.18 5.39 -12.94
CA LYS A 881 -24.78 6.69 -12.61
C LYS A 881 -23.92 7.39 -11.53
N PRO A 882 -23.42 8.61 -11.78
CA PRO A 882 -22.61 9.35 -10.81
C PRO A 882 -23.46 10.03 -9.74
N HIS A 883 -22.89 10.16 -8.54
CA HIS A 883 -23.43 10.87 -7.39
C HIS A 883 -22.28 11.56 -6.64
N VAL A 884 -22.46 12.85 -6.32
CA VAL A 884 -21.49 13.65 -5.52
C VAL A 884 -21.86 13.73 -4.03
N HIS A 885 -22.99 13.13 -3.66
CA HIS A 885 -23.51 13.05 -2.30
C HIS A 885 -23.98 11.62 -1.99
N PRO A 886 -24.07 11.24 -0.71
CA PRO A 886 -24.61 9.95 -0.30
C PRO A 886 -26.01 9.71 -0.88
N LEU A 887 -26.33 8.44 -1.18
CA LEU A 887 -27.66 8.05 -1.63
C LEU A 887 -28.67 8.23 -0.50
N SER A 888 -29.86 8.74 -0.82
CA SER A 888 -30.96 8.85 0.14
C SER A 888 -31.32 7.45 0.66
N ALA A 889 -31.32 7.28 1.99
CA ALA A 889 -31.81 6.04 2.60
C ALA A 889 -33.32 5.91 2.34
N PRO A 890 -33.82 4.74 1.91
CA PRO A 890 -35.25 4.46 1.96
C PRO A 890 -35.73 4.64 3.41
N ALA A 891 -36.82 5.37 3.64
CA ALA A 891 -37.38 5.48 4.98
C ALA A 891 -37.85 4.10 5.47
N LEU A 892 -37.47 3.70 6.68
CA LEU A 892 -38.09 2.54 7.32
C LEU A 892 -39.56 2.90 7.58
N ASN A 893 -40.50 2.10 7.08
CA ASN A 893 -41.88 2.17 7.56
C ASN A 893 -41.83 1.94 9.07
N LYS A 894 -42.20 2.95 9.87
CA LYS A 894 -42.27 2.85 11.33
C LYS A 894 -43.25 1.75 11.69
N VAL A 895 -42.77 0.54 11.95
CA VAL A 895 -43.56 -0.47 12.65
C VAL A 895 -43.55 -0.06 14.13
N ASN A 896 -44.47 0.83 14.48
CA ASN A 896 -44.81 1.16 15.88
C ASN A 896 -45.46 -0.08 16.54
N LYS A 897 -44.67 -1.11 16.86
CA LYS A 897 -45.07 -2.03 17.92
C LYS A 897 -44.41 -1.54 19.19
N LYS A 898 -45.19 -0.87 20.04
CA LYS A 898 -44.83 -0.54 21.42
C LYS A 898 -44.39 -1.86 22.08
N TYR A 899 -43.10 -2.02 22.33
CA TYR A 899 -42.57 -3.18 23.01
C TYR A 899 -43.12 -3.20 24.44
N THR A 900 -43.71 -4.33 24.84
CA THR A 900 -44.15 -4.58 26.21
C THR A 900 -43.21 -5.66 26.74
N PRO A 901 -42.35 -5.38 27.74
CA PRO A 901 -41.41 -6.37 28.26
C PRO A 901 -42.15 -7.61 28.73
N THR A 902 -41.67 -8.80 28.34
CA THR A 902 -42.14 -10.05 28.95
C THR A 902 -41.53 -10.11 30.35
N PRO A 903 -42.33 -10.14 31.45
CA PRO A 903 -41.78 -10.21 32.79
C PRO A 903 -40.89 -11.44 32.91
N VAL A 904 -39.63 -11.23 33.30
CA VAL A 904 -38.74 -12.32 33.69
C VAL A 904 -39.30 -12.90 34.99
N LEU A 905 -40.05 -14.00 34.88
CA LEU A 905 -40.29 -14.88 36.02
C LEU A 905 -38.92 -15.44 36.42
N THR A 906 -38.44 -15.03 37.58
CA THR A 906 -37.29 -15.62 38.24
C THR A 906 -37.56 -17.11 38.48
N CYS A 907 -37.15 -17.96 37.54
CA CYS A 907 -37.04 -19.39 37.79
C CYS A 907 -35.72 -19.65 38.49
N GLY A 908 -35.81 -20.38 39.60
CA GLY A 908 -34.74 -20.57 40.57
C GLY A 908 -33.46 -21.16 40.00
N SER A 909 -32.41 -20.88 40.78
CA SER A 909 -31.12 -21.56 40.81
C SER A 909 -31.11 -22.97 40.24
N ASP A 910 -30.34 -23.17 39.18
CA ASP A 910 -29.52 -24.38 39.03
C ASP A 910 -28.16 -23.95 38.48
N ILE A 911 -27.24 -23.78 39.43
CA ILE A 911 -25.81 -23.80 39.24
C ILE A 911 -25.45 -25.23 38.85
N LEU A 912 -24.76 -25.44 37.72
CA LEU A 912 -23.81 -26.54 37.56
C LEU A 912 -22.79 -26.17 36.46
N LEU A 913 -21.62 -25.76 36.98
CA LEU A 913 -20.25 -25.67 36.45
C LEU A 913 -20.00 -25.79 34.93
#